data_AF-A0A4U6VPA1-F1
#
_entry.id   AF-A0A4U6VPA1-F1
#
_cell.length_a   1.000
_cell.length_b   1.000
_cell.length_c   1.000
_cell.angle_alpha   90.00
_cell.angle_beta   90.00
_cell.angle_gamma   90.00
#
_symmetry.space_group_name_H-M   'P 1'
#
loop_
_entity.id
_entity.type
_entity.pdbx_description
1 polymer ?
#
loop_
_entity_poly.entity_id
_entity_poly.type
_entity_poly.pdbx_seq_one_letter_code
_entity_poly.pdbx_strand_id
1 'polypeptide(L)'
;MGDVVLRGALLVVAARAVLKESLRLPGARMVRRQASWTKDANKEDIPELVLNRLLAAEVFLQMLASGLGTVALVWATVVLLGGFSTMLVRLDFWLTTAIVVVETARIVGYNSAPEAKFFVDVLAAAFSGRNILQIGSATGLVGLITMGPALIALAPIFTASACMTLSIWRLLSIGRHGYGGSSTESSNANLKPALILFYALVLSQGVLFLMWFVVAMSRSAQAKKLRQYFKNEETITNRFIASTLDTCVEKGVVNTLNRTVITFAEELLQSEQSGDHGVAVSVLHVVVIERKERRAGAIEQICSSEQLVGMLFRLLSSKSSLDLDTRTLAAKIVKKLSNKLYLANIPGAANVLSSMLDACFMETRAQTSHTTGQTLVSIKSDNGEIIVHGLQILCKLADDPGNCTEINNTKDLVSKIIASLTHGLHKAIASESATVEVVIASLGLLVKLTSRTGESSTELRRTILDDSRTVGNILWILSNSSHTDVKILAVKILTTLTLGRLSIKRKRLILGQVGSPDLQQLVTMLSDDGNSKENRAVTAQLLAQLCANSRTDHDRNRLRPISSALSTVLKTISNTPCTRYDVDTWRYDVDTWSYDVDTWRFLGCFLGLTMQICVNLGVGADAFATAVKGIPDLVLVNRLKDIVDTCMERLSRNSCMDGENDIALMIMKAAAKLATWMMKMNHHYITHFCQVNILEKLEDATNAMAKLDEYMILTGGCPDGSGRHEKLSSLVKGVKDLVSQQQACAHIRQIV
;
A
#
# COMPACT_ATOMS: atom_id res chain seq x y z
N MET A 1 -3.82 53.59 -26.81
CA MET A 1 -3.56 52.16 -26.55
C MET A 1 -2.88 51.91 -25.19
N GLY A 2 -1.88 52.72 -24.78
CA GLY A 2 -1.17 52.53 -23.49
C GLY A 2 -2.01 52.74 -22.22
N ASP A 3 -2.98 53.66 -22.24
CA ASP A 3 -3.77 54.00 -21.03
C ASP A 3 -4.87 52.96 -20.70
N VAL A 4 -5.33 52.20 -21.70
CA VAL A 4 -6.27 51.07 -21.53
C VAL A 4 -5.55 49.84 -20.97
N VAL A 5 -4.30 49.62 -21.39
CA VAL A 5 -3.44 48.54 -20.87
C VAL A 5 -3.03 48.82 -19.42
N LEU A 6 -2.74 50.08 -19.07
CA LEU A 6 -2.36 50.48 -17.71
C LEU A 6 -3.53 50.38 -16.73
N ARG A 7 -4.75 50.78 -17.13
CA ARG A 7 -5.97 50.61 -16.33
C ARG A 7 -6.41 49.15 -16.22
N GLY A 8 -6.22 48.36 -17.27
CA GLY A 8 -6.38 46.90 -17.23
C GLY A 8 -5.41 46.23 -16.26
N ALA A 9 -4.14 46.65 -16.23
CA ALA A 9 -3.15 46.16 -15.29
C ALA A 9 -3.50 46.52 -13.83
N LEU A 10 -4.02 47.72 -13.59
CA LEU A 10 -4.44 48.16 -12.25
C LEU A 10 -5.63 47.34 -11.73
N LEU A 11 -6.58 47.04 -12.61
CA LEU A 11 -7.75 46.23 -12.30
C LEU A 11 -7.36 44.76 -12.06
N VAL A 12 -6.37 44.25 -12.80
CA VAL A 12 -5.76 42.92 -12.57
C VAL A 12 -4.97 42.88 -11.25
N VAL A 13 -4.29 43.95 -10.86
CA VAL A 13 -3.57 44.04 -9.57
C VAL A 13 -4.54 44.12 -8.40
N ALA A 14 -5.59 44.93 -8.50
CA ALA A 14 -6.65 45.01 -7.50
C ALA A 14 -7.41 43.68 -7.39
N ALA A 15 -7.73 43.06 -8.52
CA ALA A 15 -8.34 41.74 -8.55
C ALA A 15 -7.41 40.68 -7.94
N ARG A 16 -6.10 40.71 -8.23
CA ARG A 16 -5.11 39.85 -7.57
C ARG A 16 -5.04 40.07 -6.06
N ALA A 17 -5.16 41.31 -5.59
CA ALA A 17 -5.14 41.62 -4.16
C ALA A 17 -6.38 41.08 -3.44
N VAL A 18 -7.57 41.27 -4.03
CA VAL A 18 -8.84 40.75 -3.48
C VAL A 18 -8.87 39.22 -3.58
N LEU A 19 -8.36 38.64 -4.66
CA LEU A 19 -8.18 37.19 -4.80
C LEU A 19 -7.23 36.64 -3.73
N LYS A 20 -6.13 37.37 -3.44
CA LYS A 20 -5.15 37.00 -2.42
C LYS A 20 -5.74 37.04 -1.00
N GLU A 21 -6.69 37.93 -0.74
CA GLU A 21 -7.38 38.02 0.54
C GLU A 21 -8.51 36.99 0.66
N SER A 22 -9.25 36.69 -0.42
CA SER A 22 -10.21 35.56 -0.43
C SER A 22 -9.52 34.20 -0.35
N LEU A 23 -8.30 34.09 -0.88
CA LEU A 23 -7.39 32.94 -0.71
C LEU A 23 -6.96 32.73 0.78
N ARG A 24 -7.19 33.68 1.69
CA ARG A 24 -6.86 33.58 3.12
C ARG A 24 -7.98 33.00 4.00
N LEU A 25 -9.13 32.62 3.44
CA LEU A 25 -10.24 32.01 4.20
C LEU A 25 -9.77 30.78 5.04
N PRO A 26 -9.87 30.81 6.39
CA PRO A 26 -9.30 29.77 7.27
C PRO A 26 -9.94 28.36 7.21
N GLY A 27 -10.90 28.08 6.32
CA GLY A 27 -11.80 26.91 6.42
C GLY A 27 -11.29 25.55 5.92
N ALA A 28 -10.21 25.50 5.12
CA ALA A 28 -9.72 24.26 4.49
C ALA A 28 -8.85 23.43 5.45
N ARG A 29 -9.46 22.73 6.41
CA ARG A 29 -8.76 21.83 7.36
C ARG A 29 -8.32 20.52 6.69
N MET A 30 -9.20 19.87 5.92
CA MET A 30 -8.90 18.56 5.31
C MET A 30 -7.80 18.63 4.27
N VAL A 31 -7.86 19.61 3.37
CA VAL A 31 -6.83 19.77 2.32
C VAL A 31 -5.48 20.18 2.92
N ARG A 32 -5.49 20.98 4.00
CA ARG A 32 -4.27 21.37 4.72
C ARG A 32 -3.64 20.16 5.42
N ARG A 33 -4.45 19.25 5.94
CA ARG A 33 -4.01 17.95 6.44
C ARG A 33 -3.44 17.11 5.30
N GLN A 34 -4.07 17.05 4.12
CA GLN A 34 -3.51 16.38 2.94
C GLN A 34 -2.13 16.94 2.54
N ALA A 35 -1.99 18.27 2.53
CA ALA A 35 -0.73 18.96 2.22
C ALA A 35 0.39 18.72 3.25
N SER A 36 0.08 18.36 4.50
CA SER A 36 1.14 17.98 5.46
C SER A 36 1.70 16.59 5.22
N TRP A 37 1.02 15.73 4.46
CA TRP A 37 1.53 14.39 4.12
C TRP A 37 2.48 14.38 2.92
N THR A 38 2.55 15.47 2.17
CA THR A 38 3.50 15.63 1.05
C THR A 38 4.81 16.18 1.60
N LYS A 39 5.90 15.40 1.51
CA LYS A 39 7.20 15.75 2.12
C LYS A 39 7.85 17.03 1.57
N ASP A 40 7.47 17.48 0.37
CA ASP A 40 8.16 18.59 -0.33
C ASP A 40 7.23 19.65 -0.98
N ALA A 41 5.91 19.62 -0.75
CA ALA A 41 5.02 20.48 -1.53
C ALA A 41 4.82 21.88 -0.92
N ASN A 42 5.02 22.90 -1.74
CA ASN A 42 4.40 24.20 -1.51
C ASN A 42 2.87 23.99 -1.54
N LYS A 43 2.12 24.58 -0.59
CA LYS A 43 0.64 24.44 -0.53
C LYS A 43 -0.09 24.86 -1.82
N GLU A 44 0.62 25.54 -2.72
CA GLU A 44 0.15 25.97 -4.05
C GLU A 44 0.16 24.86 -5.12
N ASP A 45 0.76 23.69 -4.86
CA ASP A 45 0.88 22.58 -5.82
C ASP A 45 -0.31 21.60 -5.82
N ILE A 46 -1.33 21.83 -4.99
CA ILE A 46 -2.57 21.05 -4.99
C ILE A 46 -3.62 21.71 -5.91
N PRO A 47 -3.86 21.21 -7.14
CA PRO A 47 -4.73 21.86 -8.10
C PRO A 47 -6.19 21.91 -7.63
N GLU A 48 -6.65 20.91 -6.86
CA GLU A 48 -8.02 20.92 -6.31
C GLU A 48 -8.25 22.04 -5.29
N LEU A 49 -7.25 22.40 -4.48
CA LEU A 49 -7.41 23.45 -3.46
C LEU A 49 -7.64 24.83 -4.10
N VAL A 50 -6.78 25.17 -5.06
CA VAL A 50 -6.84 26.45 -5.74
C VAL A 50 -8.13 26.53 -6.55
N LEU A 51 -8.51 25.43 -7.23
CA LEU A 51 -9.75 25.37 -7.99
C LEU A 51 -10.99 25.53 -7.09
N ASN A 52 -11.06 24.84 -5.96
CA ASN A 52 -12.20 24.91 -5.04
C ASN A 52 -12.37 26.32 -4.45
N ARG A 53 -11.28 27.01 -4.16
CA ARG A 53 -11.31 28.42 -3.72
C ARG A 53 -11.86 29.34 -4.80
N LEU A 54 -11.44 29.14 -6.05
CA LEU A 54 -11.94 29.93 -7.18
C LEU A 54 -13.43 29.68 -7.43
N LEU A 55 -13.88 28.42 -7.35
CA LEU A 55 -15.30 28.06 -7.47
C LEU A 55 -16.15 28.71 -6.36
N ALA A 56 -15.70 28.65 -5.11
CA ALA A 56 -16.39 29.31 -4.00
C ALA A 56 -16.43 30.83 -4.15
N ALA A 57 -15.33 31.44 -4.59
CA ALA A 57 -15.27 32.88 -4.87
C ALA A 57 -16.18 33.29 -6.03
N GLU A 58 -16.29 32.46 -7.07
CA GLU A 58 -17.17 32.66 -8.22
C GLU A 58 -18.64 32.72 -7.77
N VAL A 59 -19.10 31.70 -7.03
CA VAL A 59 -20.47 31.63 -6.49
C VAL A 59 -20.74 32.80 -5.54
N PHE A 60 -19.79 33.15 -4.68
CA PHE A 60 -19.94 34.25 -3.74
C PHE A 60 -20.06 35.63 -4.44
N LEU A 61 -19.17 35.91 -5.39
CA LEU A 61 -19.21 37.16 -6.18
C LEU A 61 -20.49 37.25 -7.00
N GLN A 62 -20.95 36.11 -7.53
CA GLN A 62 -22.19 36.00 -8.27
C GLN A 62 -23.41 36.34 -7.39
N MET A 63 -23.48 35.78 -6.18
CA MET A 63 -24.53 36.10 -5.21
C MET A 63 -24.53 37.57 -4.81
N LEU A 64 -23.36 38.15 -4.52
CA LEU A 64 -23.26 39.57 -4.16
C LEU A 64 -23.64 40.50 -5.31
N ALA A 65 -23.20 40.20 -6.54
CA ALA A 65 -23.53 41.00 -7.72
C ALA A 65 -25.03 40.94 -8.01
N SER A 66 -25.65 39.76 -7.90
CA SER A 66 -27.10 39.60 -8.07
C SER A 66 -27.90 40.32 -6.96
N GLY A 67 -27.44 40.22 -5.71
CA GLY A 67 -28.06 40.93 -4.58
C GLY A 67 -28.01 42.45 -4.75
N LEU A 68 -26.83 43.01 -5.08
CA LEU A 68 -26.68 44.45 -5.33
C LEU A 68 -27.48 44.93 -6.54
N GLY A 69 -27.54 44.14 -7.62
CA GLY A 69 -28.36 44.45 -8.79
C GLY A 69 -29.84 44.51 -8.46
N THR A 70 -30.34 43.57 -7.65
CA THR A 70 -31.72 43.57 -7.16
C THR A 70 -32.02 44.81 -6.31
N VAL A 71 -31.12 45.16 -5.39
CA VAL A 71 -31.26 46.38 -4.56
C VAL A 71 -31.23 47.62 -5.44
N ALA A 72 -30.32 47.71 -6.42
CA ALA A 72 -30.24 48.82 -7.37
C ALA A 72 -31.53 48.95 -8.20
N LEU A 73 -32.11 47.84 -8.64
CA LEU A 73 -33.37 47.81 -9.39
C LEU A 73 -34.55 48.31 -8.54
N VAL A 74 -34.68 47.83 -7.31
CA VAL A 74 -35.73 48.28 -6.38
C VAL A 74 -35.54 49.76 -6.07
N TRP A 75 -34.30 50.20 -5.85
CA TRP A 75 -34.00 51.60 -5.58
C TRP A 75 -34.32 52.51 -6.78
N ALA A 76 -33.99 52.08 -8.00
CA ALA A 76 -34.31 52.81 -9.23
C ALA A 76 -35.81 52.93 -9.47
N THR A 77 -36.56 51.84 -9.27
CA THR A 77 -37.99 51.79 -9.59
C THR A 77 -38.87 52.41 -8.51
N VAL A 78 -38.63 52.07 -7.23
CA VAL A 78 -39.46 52.54 -6.11
C VAL A 78 -39.07 53.95 -5.67
N VAL A 79 -37.78 54.20 -5.45
CA VAL A 79 -37.32 55.48 -4.89
C VAL A 79 -37.17 56.54 -5.98
N LEU A 80 -36.42 56.26 -7.05
CA LEU A 80 -36.14 57.27 -8.07
C LEU A 80 -37.32 57.48 -9.03
N LEU A 81 -37.75 56.45 -9.75
CA LEU A 81 -38.85 56.58 -10.73
C LEU A 81 -40.22 56.72 -10.05
N GLY A 82 -40.45 56.00 -8.94
CA GLY A 82 -41.70 56.09 -8.18
C GLY A 82 -41.82 57.37 -7.36
N GLY A 83 -40.77 57.73 -6.62
CA GLY A 83 -40.80 58.86 -5.67
C GLY A 83 -40.36 60.21 -6.25
N PHE A 84 -39.48 60.22 -7.25
CA PHE A 84 -38.82 61.44 -7.74
C PHE A 84 -38.89 61.63 -9.27
N SER A 85 -39.75 60.91 -10.00
CA SER A 85 -39.82 60.97 -11.48
C SER A 85 -39.96 62.39 -12.04
N THR A 86 -40.77 63.24 -11.41
CA THR A 86 -41.00 64.63 -11.83
C THR A 86 -39.90 65.59 -11.41
N MET A 87 -39.06 65.19 -10.44
CA MET A 87 -37.96 66.00 -9.89
C MET A 87 -36.59 65.62 -10.50
N LEU A 88 -36.52 64.51 -11.23
CA LEU A 88 -35.32 64.08 -11.95
C LEU A 88 -35.05 64.98 -13.16
N VAL A 89 -33.79 65.39 -13.31
CA VAL A 89 -33.35 66.05 -14.55
C VAL A 89 -33.53 65.06 -15.71
N ARG A 90 -33.97 65.56 -16.88
CA ARG A 90 -34.24 64.76 -18.09
C ARG A 90 -33.16 63.71 -18.37
N LEU A 91 -31.89 64.08 -18.20
CA LEU A 91 -30.75 63.19 -18.39
C LEU A 91 -30.75 62.01 -17.39
N ASP A 92 -30.97 62.24 -16.10
CA ASP A 92 -30.99 61.19 -15.07
C ASP A 92 -32.20 60.27 -15.19
N PHE A 93 -33.34 60.83 -15.60
CA PHE A 93 -34.54 60.03 -15.87
C PHE A 93 -34.28 58.98 -16.95
N TRP A 94 -33.68 59.40 -18.08
CA TRP A 94 -33.34 58.49 -19.17
C TRP A 94 -32.20 57.52 -18.81
N LEU A 95 -31.17 57.99 -18.09
CA LEU A 95 -30.10 57.09 -17.62
C LEU A 95 -30.62 56.03 -16.66
N THR A 96 -31.44 56.42 -15.67
CA THR A 96 -32.03 55.48 -14.70
C THR A 96 -32.92 54.47 -15.41
N THR A 97 -33.77 54.92 -16.33
CA THR A 97 -34.63 54.05 -17.15
C THR A 97 -33.81 53.08 -18.01
N ALA A 98 -32.76 53.55 -18.68
CA ALA A 98 -31.90 52.70 -19.50
C ALA A 98 -31.17 51.63 -18.67
N ILE A 99 -30.66 52.00 -17.48
CA ILE A 99 -30.00 51.06 -16.57
C ILE A 99 -31.00 50.02 -16.06
N VAL A 100 -32.23 50.42 -15.70
CA VAL A 100 -33.30 49.49 -15.28
C VAL A 100 -33.61 48.48 -16.39
N VAL A 101 -33.76 48.92 -17.64
CA VAL A 101 -34.02 48.04 -18.79
C VAL A 101 -32.88 47.03 -18.96
N VAL A 102 -31.63 47.49 -18.88
CA VAL A 102 -30.46 46.62 -18.94
C VAL A 102 -30.43 45.60 -17.80
N GLU A 103 -30.76 46.04 -16.58
CA GLU A 103 -30.68 45.22 -15.38
C GLU A 103 -31.78 44.16 -15.35
N THR A 104 -33.00 44.51 -15.76
CA THR A 104 -34.11 43.56 -15.95
C THR A 104 -33.78 42.49 -16.99
N ALA A 105 -33.11 42.85 -18.10
CA ALA A 105 -32.67 41.89 -19.11
C ALA A 105 -31.63 40.90 -18.57
N ARG A 106 -30.76 41.33 -17.65
CA ARG A 106 -29.76 40.46 -17.00
C ARG A 106 -30.36 39.47 -16.02
N ILE A 107 -31.30 39.90 -15.19
CA ILE A 107 -31.96 39.03 -14.19
C ILE A 107 -32.69 37.87 -14.89
N VAL A 108 -33.25 38.11 -16.07
CA VAL A 108 -33.92 37.08 -16.88
C VAL A 108 -32.94 36.12 -17.56
N GLY A 109 -31.79 36.61 -18.05
CA GLY A 109 -30.79 35.77 -18.75
C GLY A 109 -29.86 34.96 -17.85
N TYR A 110 -29.66 35.35 -16.59
CA TYR A 110 -28.64 34.76 -15.73
C TYR A 110 -29.08 33.50 -14.96
N ASN A 111 -30.38 33.20 -14.95
CA ASN A 111 -30.95 32.02 -14.29
C ASN A 111 -30.82 30.73 -15.11
N SER A 112 -30.28 30.79 -16.33
CA SER A 112 -30.01 29.64 -17.19
C SER A 112 -28.60 29.07 -16.92
N ALA A 113 -28.47 28.16 -15.96
CA ALA A 113 -27.20 27.50 -15.60
C ALA A 113 -26.32 26.94 -16.76
N PRO A 114 -26.87 26.48 -17.92
CA PRO A 114 -26.04 26.00 -19.04
C PRO A 114 -25.27 27.10 -19.77
N GLU A 115 -25.76 28.34 -19.71
CA GLU A 115 -25.27 29.44 -20.52
C GLU A 115 -23.95 29.99 -19.97
N ALA A 116 -23.80 30.12 -18.64
CA ALA A 116 -22.57 30.63 -18.01
C ALA A 116 -21.30 29.86 -18.42
N LYS A 117 -21.40 28.54 -18.66
CA LYS A 117 -20.30 27.70 -19.15
C LYS A 117 -19.90 28.10 -20.58
N PHE A 118 -20.88 28.32 -21.45
CA PHE A 118 -20.68 28.77 -22.82
C PHE A 118 -19.94 30.11 -22.88
N PHE A 119 -20.37 31.09 -22.07
CA PHE A 119 -19.77 32.42 -22.02
C PHE A 119 -18.29 32.38 -21.56
N VAL A 120 -17.97 31.60 -20.52
CA VAL A 120 -16.60 31.53 -19.97
C VAL A 120 -15.65 30.78 -20.89
N ASP A 121 -16.07 29.66 -21.47
CA ASP A 121 -15.20 28.82 -22.31
C ASP A 121 -14.90 29.48 -23.66
N VAL A 122 -15.87 30.19 -24.25
CA VAL A 122 -15.69 30.94 -25.51
C VAL A 122 -14.75 32.14 -25.31
N LEU A 123 -14.91 32.91 -24.23
CA LEU A 123 -14.01 34.03 -23.93
C LEU A 123 -12.60 33.58 -23.52
N ALA A 124 -12.47 32.51 -22.74
CA ALA A 124 -11.17 31.96 -22.37
C ALA A 124 -10.43 31.42 -23.60
N ALA A 125 -11.14 30.81 -24.56
CA ALA A 125 -10.56 30.39 -25.85
C ALA A 125 -10.11 31.61 -26.68
N ALA A 126 -10.90 32.68 -26.69
CA ALA A 126 -10.59 33.90 -27.43
C ALA A 126 -9.35 34.64 -26.89
N PHE A 127 -9.19 34.72 -25.56
CA PHE A 127 -8.04 35.38 -24.93
C PHE A 127 -6.79 34.47 -24.84
N SER A 128 -6.93 33.14 -24.84
CA SER A 128 -5.81 32.20 -24.67
C SER A 128 -5.01 31.93 -25.96
N GLY A 129 -5.22 32.71 -27.04
CA GLY A 129 -4.34 32.73 -28.20
C GLY A 129 -4.38 31.48 -29.10
N ARG A 130 -5.46 30.69 -29.07
CA ARG A 130 -5.69 29.68 -30.13
C ARG A 130 -6.42 30.34 -31.30
N ASN A 131 -5.65 30.71 -32.33
CA ASN A 131 -6.05 30.85 -33.73
C ASN A 131 -7.36 31.61 -34.07
N ILE A 132 -7.81 32.62 -33.30
CA ILE A 132 -8.83 33.55 -33.83
C ILE A 132 -8.23 34.43 -34.94
N LEU A 133 -6.92 34.65 -34.93
CA LEU A 133 -6.22 35.36 -36.01
C LEU A 133 -5.87 34.48 -37.23
N GLN A 134 -6.37 33.24 -37.31
CA GLN A 134 -6.33 32.43 -38.55
C GLN A 134 -7.73 32.20 -39.17
N ILE A 135 -8.79 32.79 -38.61
CA ILE A 135 -10.13 32.85 -39.25
C ILE A 135 -10.23 34.14 -40.12
N GLY A 136 -9.10 34.79 -40.40
CA GLY A 136 -9.04 35.89 -41.36
C GLY A 136 -9.20 35.48 -42.83
N SER A 137 -9.32 34.18 -43.14
CA SER A 137 -9.35 33.69 -44.52
C SER A 137 -10.67 33.03 -44.96
N ALA A 138 -11.68 32.91 -44.11
CA ALA A 138 -12.98 32.35 -44.49
C ALA A 138 -14.05 33.43 -44.47
N THR A 139 -14.10 34.23 -45.54
CA THR A 139 -15.15 35.22 -45.84
C THR A 139 -16.50 34.57 -46.21
N GLY A 140 -16.97 33.62 -45.38
CA GLY A 140 -18.21 32.88 -45.62
C GLY A 140 -19.09 32.77 -44.38
N LEU A 141 -20.33 32.31 -44.58
CA LEU A 141 -21.39 32.11 -43.56
C LEU A 141 -20.90 31.37 -42.30
N VAL A 142 -19.90 30.48 -42.44
CA VAL A 142 -19.26 29.72 -41.36
C VAL A 142 -18.47 30.60 -40.38
N GLY A 143 -17.83 31.68 -40.87
CA GLY A 143 -17.19 32.70 -40.02
C GLY A 143 -18.21 33.50 -39.21
N LEU A 144 -19.39 33.76 -39.78
CA LEU A 144 -20.48 34.45 -39.08
C LEU A 144 -21.12 33.57 -38.00
N ILE A 145 -21.26 32.26 -38.26
CA ILE A 145 -21.79 31.27 -37.30
C ILE A 145 -20.83 31.03 -36.14
N THR A 146 -19.52 31.16 -36.34
CA THR A 146 -18.50 31.01 -35.28
C THR A 146 -18.27 32.30 -34.49
N MET A 147 -18.47 33.48 -35.08
CA MET A 147 -18.34 34.79 -34.42
C MET A 147 -19.60 35.26 -33.69
N GLY A 148 -20.79 34.89 -34.18
CA GLY A 148 -22.07 35.25 -33.56
C GLY A 148 -22.16 34.89 -32.07
N PRO A 149 -21.80 33.66 -31.67
CA PRO A 149 -21.82 33.28 -30.27
C PRO A 149 -20.74 33.96 -29.42
N ALA A 150 -19.59 34.34 -30.01
CA ALA A 150 -18.57 35.13 -29.32
C ALA A 150 -18.99 36.59 -29.12
N LEU A 151 -19.71 37.18 -30.07
CA LEU A 151 -20.30 38.53 -29.94
C LEU A 151 -21.42 38.56 -28.90
N ILE A 152 -22.29 37.54 -28.90
CA ILE A 152 -23.28 37.32 -27.84
C ILE A 152 -22.56 37.14 -26.51
N ALA A 153 -21.44 36.40 -26.49
CA ALA A 153 -20.65 36.17 -25.29
C ALA A 153 -20.03 37.45 -24.68
N LEU A 154 -19.69 38.42 -25.53
CA LEU A 154 -19.11 39.71 -25.11
C LEU A 154 -20.17 40.75 -24.72
N ALA A 155 -21.43 40.59 -25.14
CA ALA A 155 -22.48 41.57 -24.89
C ALA A 155 -22.65 41.92 -23.39
N PRO A 156 -22.67 40.96 -22.44
CA PRO A 156 -22.76 41.28 -21.02
C PRO A 156 -21.60 42.14 -20.49
N ILE A 157 -20.39 41.96 -21.03
CA ILE A 157 -19.18 42.69 -20.65
C ILE A 157 -19.26 44.14 -21.17
N PHE A 158 -19.69 44.33 -22.42
CA PHE A 158 -19.91 45.66 -22.98
C PHE A 158 -21.01 46.40 -22.22
N THR A 159 -22.10 45.72 -21.90
CA THR A 159 -23.18 46.31 -21.12
C THR A 159 -22.73 46.66 -19.69
N ALA A 160 -21.89 45.83 -19.04
CA ALA A 160 -21.40 46.09 -17.69
C ALA A 160 -20.43 47.27 -17.66
N SER A 161 -19.52 47.32 -18.62
CA SER A 161 -18.57 48.42 -18.78
C SER A 161 -19.27 49.75 -19.13
N ALA A 162 -20.31 49.73 -19.97
CA ALA A 162 -21.12 50.91 -20.25
C ALA A 162 -21.81 51.44 -18.98
N CYS A 163 -22.47 50.56 -18.21
CA CYS A 163 -23.15 50.94 -16.96
C CYS A 163 -22.18 51.49 -15.91
N MET A 164 -20.99 50.90 -15.77
CA MET A 164 -19.94 51.43 -14.89
C MET A 164 -19.45 52.80 -15.35
N THR A 165 -19.18 52.97 -16.65
CA THR A 165 -18.68 54.23 -17.21
C THR A 165 -19.68 55.35 -17.01
N LEU A 166 -20.97 55.09 -17.26
CA LEU A 166 -22.06 56.03 -17.01
C LEU A 166 -22.20 56.37 -15.53
N SER A 167 -22.11 55.38 -14.64
CA SER A 167 -22.18 55.59 -13.19
C SER A 167 -21.00 56.41 -12.66
N ILE A 168 -19.77 56.12 -13.10
CA ILE A 168 -18.56 56.88 -12.74
C ILE A 168 -18.66 58.31 -13.25
N TRP A 169 -18.98 58.48 -14.55
CA TRP A 169 -19.12 59.80 -15.16
C TRP A 169 -20.17 60.63 -14.42
N ARG A 170 -21.30 60.01 -14.08
CA ARG A 170 -22.38 60.73 -13.40
C ARG A 170 -22.06 61.07 -11.95
N LEU A 171 -21.48 60.15 -11.18
CA LEU A 171 -21.01 60.43 -9.82
C LEU A 171 -19.99 61.57 -9.78
N LEU A 172 -19.03 61.60 -10.73
CA LEU A 172 -18.05 62.68 -10.85
C LEU A 172 -18.69 64.01 -11.26
N SER A 173 -19.67 63.97 -12.19
CA SER A 173 -20.44 65.14 -12.60
C SER A 173 -21.19 65.78 -11.43
N ILE A 174 -21.84 64.96 -10.59
CA ILE A 174 -22.59 65.39 -9.41
C ILE A 174 -21.68 65.96 -8.32
N GLY A 175 -20.50 65.35 -8.13
CA GLY A 175 -19.51 65.80 -7.16
C GLY A 175 -18.84 67.13 -7.54
N ARG A 176 -18.59 67.37 -8.84
CA ARG A 176 -17.90 68.57 -9.33
C ARG A 176 -18.81 69.77 -9.57
N HIS A 177 -20.02 69.55 -10.06
CA HIS A 177 -20.89 70.63 -10.53
C HIS A 177 -22.15 70.85 -9.68
N GLY A 178 -22.31 70.09 -8.59
CA GLY A 178 -23.54 70.11 -7.80
C GLY A 178 -24.70 69.43 -8.54
N TYR A 179 -25.79 69.13 -7.81
CA TYR A 179 -26.99 68.53 -8.37
C TYR A 179 -28.16 69.49 -8.22
N GLY A 180 -28.72 69.94 -9.35
CA GLY A 180 -29.78 70.95 -9.36
C GLY A 180 -29.21 72.36 -9.17
N GLY A 181 -29.51 73.26 -10.12
CA GLY A 181 -29.13 74.66 -10.02
C GLY A 181 -29.86 75.35 -8.86
N SER A 182 -29.17 76.32 -8.25
CA SER A 182 -29.45 77.21 -7.11
C SER A 182 -30.89 77.69 -6.75
N SER A 183 -31.99 76.96 -6.97
CA SER A 183 -33.34 77.45 -6.59
C SER A 183 -34.41 76.37 -6.35
N THR A 184 -34.26 75.52 -5.33
CA THR A 184 -35.40 74.86 -4.62
C THR A 184 -34.91 74.09 -3.39
N GLU A 185 -34.86 74.74 -2.22
CA GLU A 185 -34.11 74.26 -1.05
C GLU A 185 -34.86 73.37 -0.04
N SER A 186 -36.08 72.86 -0.29
CA SER A 186 -36.75 71.97 0.70
C SER A 186 -37.26 70.63 0.17
N SER A 187 -37.77 70.52 -1.06
CA SER A 187 -38.35 69.25 -1.54
C SER A 187 -37.32 68.23 -2.06
N ASN A 188 -36.12 68.68 -2.40
CA ASN A 188 -35.14 67.88 -3.16
C ASN A 188 -33.92 67.45 -2.32
N ALA A 189 -33.93 67.70 -1.01
CA ALA A 189 -32.82 67.39 -0.10
C ALA A 189 -32.43 65.89 -0.15
N ASN A 190 -33.42 65.01 -0.32
CA ASN A 190 -33.21 63.55 -0.36
C ASN A 190 -32.90 63.01 -1.76
N LEU A 191 -33.11 63.79 -2.82
CA LEU A 191 -32.93 63.34 -4.21
C LEU A 191 -31.45 63.14 -4.54
N LYS A 192 -30.60 64.11 -4.21
CA LYS A 192 -29.14 64.03 -4.47
C LYS A 192 -28.50 62.83 -3.76
N PRO A 193 -28.74 62.58 -2.45
CA PRO A 193 -28.29 61.36 -1.78
C PRO A 193 -28.84 60.07 -2.41
N ALA A 194 -30.13 60.04 -2.78
CA ALA A 194 -30.75 58.86 -3.40
C ALA A 194 -30.11 58.50 -4.76
N LEU A 195 -29.76 59.51 -5.55
CA LEU A 195 -29.12 59.34 -6.85
C LEU A 195 -27.66 58.87 -6.71
N ILE A 196 -26.94 59.42 -5.73
CA ILE A 196 -25.57 58.98 -5.39
C ILE A 196 -25.58 57.51 -4.97
N LEU A 197 -26.52 57.11 -4.11
CA LEU A 197 -26.64 55.72 -3.67
C LEU A 197 -26.95 54.78 -4.84
N PHE A 198 -27.88 55.16 -5.73
CA PHE A 198 -28.20 54.37 -6.92
C PHE A 198 -26.97 54.12 -7.81
N TYR A 199 -26.28 55.18 -8.23
CA TYR A 199 -25.09 55.03 -9.08
C TYR A 199 -23.94 54.33 -8.36
N ALA A 200 -23.83 54.48 -7.03
CA ALA A 200 -22.88 53.73 -6.23
C ALA A 200 -23.22 52.22 -6.21
N LEU A 201 -24.49 51.84 -6.11
CA LEU A 201 -24.93 50.44 -6.18
C LEU A 201 -24.63 49.83 -7.56
N VAL A 202 -24.98 50.53 -8.65
CA VAL A 202 -24.72 50.09 -10.04
C VAL A 202 -23.22 49.98 -10.32
N LEU A 203 -22.42 50.94 -9.83
CA LEU A 203 -20.97 50.89 -9.94
C LEU A 203 -20.40 49.71 -9.15
N SER A 204 -20.83 49.51 -7.91
CA SER A 204 -20.37 48.41 -7.05
C SER A 204 -20.70 47.05 -7.67
N GLN A 205 -21.90 46.91 -8.22
CA GLN A 205 -22.30 45.72 -8.96
C GLN A 205 -21.41 45.46 -10.18
N GLY A 206 -21.12 46.49 -10.99
CA GLY A 206 -20.24 46.37 -12.15
C GLY A 206 -18.81 45.95 -11.77
N VAL A 207 -18.29 46.45 -10.65
CA VAL A 207 -16.98 46.04 -10.12
C VAL A 207 -16.99 44.57 -9.68
N LEU A 208 -18.05 44.11 -8.99
CA LEU A 208 -18.18 42.69 -8.64
C LEU A 208 -18.27 41.79 -9.87
N PHE A 209 -18.93 42.24 -10.93
CA PHE A 209 -19.00 41.51 -12.20
C PHE A 209 -17.62 41.38 -12.86
N LEU A 210 -16.80 42.44 -12.87
CA LEU A 210 -15.42 42.37 -13.35
C LEU A 210 -14.57 41.41 -12.50
N MET A 211 -14.74 41.45 -11.18
CA MET A 211 -14.08 40.54 -10.25
C MET A 211 -14.45 39.09 -10.52
N TRP A 212 -15.74 38.80 -10.70
CA TRP A 212 -16.25 37.48 -11.09
C TRP A 212 -15.62 37.01 -12.40
N PHE A 213 -15.53 37.89 -13.40
CA PHE A 213 -14.92 37.58 -14.68
C PHE A 213 -13.43 37.20 -14.56
N VAL A 214 -12.65 37.94 -13.76
CA VAL A 214 -11.24 37.60 -13.48
C VAL A 214 -11.13 36.25 -12.77
N VAL A 215 -12.01 35.97 -11.81
CA VAL A 215 -12.07 34.68 -11.12
C VAL A 215 -12.38 33.56 -12.12
N ALA A 216 -13.37 33.71 -13.00
CA ALA A 216 -13.75 32.73 -14.01
C ALA A 216 -12.59 32.42 -15.00
N MET A 217 -11.83 33.44 -15.42
CA MET A 217 -10.63 33.26 -16.24
C MET A 217 -9.55 32.48 -15.51
N SER A 218 -9.30 32.82 -14.24
CA SER A 218 -8.33 32.10 -13.41
C SER A 218 -8.77 30.66 -13.15
N ARG A 219 -10.08 30.40 -12.98
CA ARG A 219 -10.67 29.07 -12.85
C ARG A 219 -10.40 28.25 -14.10
N SER A 220 -10.62 28.79 -15.29
CA SER A 220 -10.35 28.10 -16.56
C SER A 220 -8.89 27.67 -16.67
N ALA A 221 -7.95 28.54 -16.27
CA ALA A 221 -6.53 28.20 -16.24
C ALA A 221 -6.21 27.06 -15.25
N GLN A 222 -6.81 27.05 -14.06
CA GLN A 222 -6.62 25.98 -13.07
C GLN A 222 -7.33 24.67 -13.46
N ALA A 223 -8.49 24.76 -14.10
CA ALA A 223 -9.21 23.61 -14.66
C ALA A 223 -8.36 22.90 -15.72
N LYS A 224 -7.58 23.63 -16.53
CA LYS A 224 -6.60 23.03 -17.46
C LYS A 224 -5.51 22.23 -16.72
N LYS A 225 -5.01 22.72 -15.57
CA LYS A 225 -4.04 21.97 -14.75
C LYS A 225 -4.67 20.71 -14.15
N LEU A 226 -5.91 20.79 -13.65
CA LEU A 226 -6.64 19.61 -13.17
C LEU A 226 -6.93 18.62 -14.30
N ARG A 227 -7.22 19.11 -15.50
CA ARG A 227 -7.39 18.28 -16.69
C ARG A 227 -6.10 17.53 -17.04
N GLN A 228 -4.94 18.20 -16.99
CA GLN A 228 -3.64 17.53 -17.14
C GLN A 228 -3.37 16.52 -16.02
N TYR A 229 -3.85 16.83 -14.80
CA TYR A 229 -3.75 15.91 -13.66
C TYR A 229 -4.47 14.58 -13.94
N PHE A 230 -5.64 14.62 -14.60
CA PHE A 230 -6.42 13.48 -15.08
C PHE A 230 -6.13 13.12 -16.56
N LYS A 231 -4.89 13.25 -17.04
CA LYS A 231 -4.48 12.80 -18.40
C LYS A 231 -5.34 13.34 -19.56
N ASN A 232 -5.81 14.57 -19.41
CA ASN A 232 -6.68 15.28 -20.36
C ASN A 232 -8.13 14.79 -20.45
N GLU A 233 -8.60 13.98 -19.50
CA GLU A 233 -10.00 13.57 -19.42
C GLU A 233 -10.91 14.75 -19.02
N GLU A 234 -11.63 15.25 -20.02
CA GLU A 234 -12.52 16.39 -19.88
C GLU A 234 -13.79 16.06 -19.10
N THR A 235 -14.29 14.83 -19.24
CA THR A 235 -15.49 14.35 -18.57
C THR A 235 -15.32 14.35 -17.04
N ILE A 236 -14.23 13.75 -16.52
CA ILE A 236 -13.95 13.71 -15.08
C ILE A 236 -13.77 15.13 -14.51
N THR A 237 -12.99 15.96 -15.21
CA THR A 237 -12.73 17.33 -14.76
C THR A 237 -14.02 18.16 -14.70
N ASN A 238 -14.86 18.06 -15.73
CA ASN A 238 -16.13 18.76 -15.78
C ASN A 238 -17.10 18.26 -14.70
N ARG A 239 -17.15 16.95 -14.46
CA ARG A 239 -17.96 16.36 -13.39
C ARG A 239 -17.51 16.79 -12.00
N PHE A 240 -16.19 16.86 -11.76
CA PHE A 240 -15.63 17.37 -10.51
C PHE A 240 -16.04 18.83 -10.28
N ILE A 241 -15.92 19.68 -11.31
CA ILE A 241 -16.30 21.10 -11.24
C ILE A 241 -17.80 21.25 -10.94
N ALA A 242 -18.67 20.55 -11.69
CA ALA A 242 -20.11 20.61 -11.50
C ALA A 242 -20.52 20.17 -10.09
N SER A 243 -20.03 19.00 -9.66
CA SER A 243 -20.30 18.47 -8.31
C SER A 243 -19.79 19.39 -7.19
N THR A 244 -18.67 20.09 -7.41
CA THR A 244 -18.13 21.06 -6.45
C THR A 244 -18.96 22.35 -6.39
N LEU A 245 -19.52 22.80 -7.52
CA LEU A 245 -20.46 23.91 -7.56
C LEU A 245 -21.75 23.57 -6.83
N ASP A 246 -22.35 22.41 -7.10
CA ASP A 246 -23.56 21.94 -6.42
C ASP A 246 -23.33 21.86 -4.91
N THR A 247 -22.18 21.31 -4.50
CA THR A 247 -21.76 21.29 -3.09
C THR A 247 -21.66 22.69 -2.47
N CYS A 248 -21.20 23.69 -3.24
CA CYS A 248 -21.09 25.06 -2.76
C CYS A 248 -22.46 25.71 -2.52
N VAL A 249 -23.43 25.40 -3.37
CA VAL A 249 -24.79 25.90 -3.27
C VAL A 249 -25.54 25.21 -2.14
N GLU A 250 -25.44 23.89 -2.03
CA GLU A 250 -26.19 23.10 -1.04
C GLU A 250 -25.57 23.09 0.36
N LYS A 251 -24.25 22.90 0.46
CA LYS A 251 -23.52 22.65 1.71
C LYS A 251 -22.63 23.83 2.14
N GLY A 252 -22.56 24.88 1.32
CA GLY A 252 -21.86 26.13 1.62
C GLY A 252 -20.33 26.09 1.42
N VAL A 253 -19.73 27.27 1.53
CA VAL A 253 -18.32 27.54 1.18
C VAL A 253 -17.32 26.68 1.97
N VAL A 254 -17.56 26.45 3.26
CA VAL A 254 -16.62 25.69 4.11
C VAL A 254 -16.53 24.23 3.66
N ASN A 255 -17.64 23.63 3.24
CA ASN A 255 -17.64 22.26 2.74
C ASN A 255 -16.91 22.17 1.40
N THR A 256 -17.14 23.12 0.50
CA THR A 256 -16.42 23.23 -0.80
C THR A 256 -14.91 23.37 -0.61
N LEU A 257 -14.47 24.18 0.36
CA LEU A 257 -13.04 24.36 0.65
C LEU A 257 -12.39 23.11 1.25
N ASN A 258 -13.16 22.22 1.88
CA ASN A 258 -12.67 20.95 2.43
C ASN A 258 -12.78 19.77 1.46
N ARG A 259 -13.48 19.96 0.33
CA ARG A 259 -13.65 18.94 -0.69
C ARG A 259 -12.31 18.52 -1.29
N THR A 260 -12.08 17.23 -1.43
CA THR A 260 -10.90 16.65 -2.08
C THR A 260 -11.30 15.81 -3.28
N VAL A 261 -10.34 15.42 -4.11
CA VAL A 261 -10.60 14.44 -5.19
C VAL A 261 -11.10 13.11 -4.63
N ILE A 262 -10.73 12.75 -3.40
CA ILE A 262 -11.14 11.51 -2.73
C ILE A 262 -12.60 11.61 -2.27
N THR A 263 -13.03 12.73 -1.68
CA THR A 263 -14.46 12.93 -1.32
C THR A 263 -15.34 12.96 -2.57
N PHE A 264 -14.83 13.48 -3.69
CA PHE A 264 -15.53 13.39 -4.97
C PHE A 264 -15.68 11.94 -5.45
N ALA A 265 -14.61 11.13 -5.38
CA ALA A 265 -14.71 9.72 -5.71
C ALA A 265 -15.65 8.95 -4.77
N GLU A 266 -15.68 9.32 -3.49
CA GLU A 266 -16.61 8.75 -2.49
C GLU A 266 -18.07 9.01 -2.87
N GLU A 267 -18.41 10.24 -3.28
CA GLU A 267 -19.76 10.56 -3.77
C GLU A 267 -20.13 9.80 -5.04
N LEU A 268 -19.18 9.68 -5.99
CA LEU A 268 -19.38 8.86 -7.19
C LEU A 268 -19.58 7.37 -6.86
N LEU A 269 -18.93 6.87 -5.80
CA LEU A 269 -19.11 5.51 -5.29
C LEU A 269 -20.47 5.27 -4.60
N GLN A 270 -21.12 6.33 -4.13
CA GLN A 270 -22.43 6.30 -3.49
C GLN A 270 -23.58 6.56 -4.47
N SER A 271 -23.27 6.94 -5.72
CA SER A 271 -24.25 7.17 -6.78
C SER A 271 -25.00 5.88 -7.13
N GLU A 272 -26.29 6.01 -7.44
CA GLU A 272 -27.10 4.88 -7.93
C GLU A 272 -26.68 4.42 -9.34
N GLN A 273 -25.99 5.28 -10.09
CA GLN A 273 -25.58 5.00 -11.46
C GLN A 273 -24.33 4.11 -11.49
N SER A 274 -24.45 2.91 -12.08
CA SER A 274 -23.34 1.96 -12.19
C SER A 274 -22.12 2.52 -12.94
N GLY A 275 -22.32 3.42 -13.90
CA GLY A 275 -21.24 4.09 -14.65
C GLY A 275 -20.38 5.00 -13.78
N ASP A 276 -20.91 5.52 -12.67
CA ASP A 276 -20.18 6.42 -11.78
C ASP A 276 -19.14 5.70 -10.94
N HIS A 277 -19.40 4.44 -10.61
CA HIS A 277 -18.46 3.57 -9.91
C HIS A 277 -17.16 3.40 -10.72
N GLY A 278 -17.25 3.28 -12.05
CA GLY A 278 -16.06 3.15 -12.90
C GLY A 278 -15.23 4.43 -12.92
N VAL A 279 -15.89 5.59 -13.03
CA VAL A 279 -15.22 6.90 -12.97
C VAL A 279 -14.55 7.11 -11.60
N ALA A 280 -15.23 6.76 -10.51
CA ALA A 280 -14.68 6.78 -9.16
C ALA A 280 -13.38 5.98 -9.05
N VAL A 281 -13.38 4.74 -9.54
CA VAL A 281 -12.19 3.87 -9.51
C VAL A 281 -11.05 4.48 -10.31
N SER A 282 -11.32 5.04 -11.50
CA SER A 282 -10.31 5.73 -12.31
C SER A 282 -9.71 6.94 -11.59
N VAL A 283 -10.55 7.76 -10.95
CA VAL A 283 -10.11 8.89 -10.13
C VAL A 283 -9.19 8.44 -8.98
N LEU A 284 -9.60 7.42 -8.24
CA LEU A 284 -8.81 6.87 -7.13
C LEU A 284 -7.51 6.23 -7.63
N HIS A 285 -7.53 5.58 -8.79
CA HIS A 285 -6.34 4.98 -9.40
C HIS A 285 -5.28 6.04 -9.69
N VAL A 286 -5.66 7.16 -10.31
CA VAL A 286 -4.73 8.28 -10.57
C VAL A 286 -4.12 8.79 -9.27
N VAL A 287 -4.94 9.00 -8.22
CA VAL A 287 -4.48 9.57 -6.94
C VAL A 287 -3.58 8.60 -6.16
N VAL A 288 -3.92 7.31 -6.10
CA VAL A 288 -3.22 6.32 -5.24
C VAL A 288 -2.04 5.68 -5.97
N ILE A 289 -2.20 5.34 -7.24
CA ILE A 289 -1.21 4.55 -7.98
C ILE A 289 -0.23 5.46 -8.70
N GLU A 290 -0.72 6.40 -9.51
CA GLU A 290 0.12 7.18 -10.42
C GLU A 290 0.88 8.30 -9.69
N ARG A 291 0.26 8.93 -8.69
CA ARG A 291 0.84 10.08 -7.97
C ARG A 291 1.55 9.62 -6.68
N LYS A 292 2.85 9.31 -6.77
CA LYS A 292 3.66 8.86 -5.62
C LYS A 292 3.67 9.85 -4.45
N GLU A 293 3.71 11.15 -4.72
CA GLU A 293 3.81 12.21 -3.70
C GLU A 293 2.58 12.28 -2.80
N ARG A 294 1.38 12.09 -3.35
CA ARG A 294 0.10 12.16 -2.59
C ARG A 294 -0.37 10.81 -2.07
N ARG A 295 0.27 9.72 -2.48
CA ARG A 295 -0.14 8.36 -2.13
C ARG A 295 -0.34 8.16 -0.63
N ALA A 296 0.59 8.62 0.20
CA ALA A 296 0.53 8.39 1.65
C ALA A 296 -0.71 9.03 2.30
N GLY A 297 -0.96 10.32 2.01
CA GLY A 297 -2.13 11.04 2.50
C GLY A 297 -3.44 10.53 1.89
N ALA A 298 -3.42 10.10 0.61
CA ALA A 298 -4.58 9.51 -0.03
C ALA A 298 -5.00 8.17 0.60
N ILE A 299 -4.02 7.30 0.87
CA ILE A 299 -4.24 6.03 1.56
C ILE A 299 -4.84 6.28 2.96
N GLU A 300 -4.33 7.27 3.71
CA GLU A 300 -4.89 7.58 5.03
C GLU A 300 -6.33 8.08 4.97
N GLN A 301 -6.65 8.98 4.04
CA GLN A 301 -8.02 9.46 3.90
C GLN A 301 -8.97 8.34 3.49
N ILE A 302 -8.57 7.47 2.54
CA ILE A 302 -9.38 6.33 2.11
C ILE A 302 -9.59 5.36 3.27
N CYS A 303 -8.54 4.96 3.98
CA CYS A 303 -8.64 4.05 5.12
C CYS A 303 -9.42 4.64 6.31
N SER A 304 -9.56 5.97 6.39
CA SER A 304 -10.38 6.64 7.40
C SER A 304 -11.89 6.59 7.09
N SER A 305 -12.28 6.32 5.83
CA SER A 305 -13.68 6.14 5.45
C SER A 305 -14.02 4.66 5.30
N GLU A 306 -14.73 4.12 6.30
CA GLU A 306 -15.21 2.73 6.29
C GLU A 306 -16.14 2.47 5.09
N GLN A 307 -16.97 3.45 4.72
CA GLN A 307 -17.88 3.35 3.59
C GLN A 307 -17.13 3.21 2.26
N LEU A 308 -16.08 4.01 2.07
CA LEU A 308 -15.26 3.97 0.86
C LEU A 308 -14.55 2.62 0.73
N VAL A 309 -13.92 2.15 1.82
CA VAL A 309 -13.24 0.86 1.83
C VAL A 309 -14.22 -0.28 1.58
N GLY A 310 -15.36 -0.30 2.29
CA GLY A 310 -16.39 -1.32 2.10
C GLY A 310 -16.93 -1.36 0.67
N MET A 311 -17.15 -0.18 0.07
CA MET A 311 -17.59 -0.08 -1.34
C MET A 311 -16.52 -0.59 -2.31
N LEU A 312 -15.26 -0.22 -2.11
CA LEU A 312 -14.16 -0.72 -2.95
C LEU A 312 -14.08 -2.24 -2.92
N PHE A 313 -14.21 -2.88 -1.74
CA PHE A 313 -14.29 -4.34 -1.66
C PHE A 313 -15.51 -4.87 -2.40
N ARG A 314 -16.70 -4.30 -2.20
CA ARG A 314 -17.91 -4.76 -2.91
C ARG A 314 -17.74 -4.74 -4.43
N LEU A 315 -17.05 -3.73 -4.96
CA LEU A 315 -16.75 -3.59 -6.39
C LEU A 315 -15.76 -4.63 -6.93
N LEU A 316 -14.93 -5.22 -6.08
CA LEU A 316 -14.01 -6.30 -6.45
C LEU A 316 -14.72 -7.64 -6.68
N SER A 317 -15.92 -7.83 -6.13
CA SER A 317 -16.65 -9.09 -6.23
C SER A 317 -16.86 -9.52 -7.69
N SER A 318 -16.79 -10.82 -7.96
CA SER A 318 -17.07 -11.39 -9.29
C SER A 318 -18.48 -11.06 -9.81
N LYS A 319 -19.42 -10.76 -8.90
CA LYS A 319 -20.81 -10.36 -9.18
C LYS A 319 -20.98 -8.86 -9.48
N SER A 320 -19.90 -8.09 -9.45
CA SER A 320 -19.93 -6.66 -9.74
C SER A 320 -20.30 -6.40 -11.20
N SER A 321 -21.11 -5.37 -11.46
CA SER A 321 -21.47 -4.92 -12.81
C SER A 321 -20.34 -4.18 -13.53
N LEU A 322 -19.20 -3.98 -12.85
CA LEU A 322 -18.01 -3.35 -13.44
C LEU A 322 -17.32 -4.24 -14.46
N ASP A 323 -16.77 -3.58 -15.48
CA ASP A 323 -15.87 -4.19 -16.45
C ASP A 323 -14.58 -4.73 -15.78
N LEU A 324 -13.99 -5.75 -16.40
CA LEU A 324 -12.82 -6.47 -15.88
C LEU A 324 -11.63 -5.53 -15.69
N ASP A 325 -11.38 -4.61 -16.64
CA ASP A 325 -10.30 -3.63 -16.56
C ASP A 325 -10.46 -2.71 -15.35
N THR A 326 -11.68 -2.21 -15.14
CA THR A 326 -11.99 -1.33 -13.99
C THR A 326 -11.84 -2.09 -12.68
N ARG A 327 -12.23 -3.37 -12.64
CA ARG A 327 -12.07 -4.23 -11.46
C ARG A 327 -10.60 -4.50 -11.15
N THR A 328 -9.75 -4.65 -12.17
CA THR A 328 -8.30 -4.77 -12.03
C THR A 328 -7.68 -3.47 -11.49
N LEU A 329 -8.14 -2.30 -11.92
CA LEU A 329 -7.72 -1.02 -11.33
C LEU A 329 -8.13 -0.92 -9.85
N ALA A 330 -9.35 -1.32 -9.50
CA ALA A 330 -9.81 -1.39 -8.11
C ALA A 330 -8.92 -2.33 -7.27
N ALA A 331 -8.55 -3.50 -7.81
CA ALA A 331 -7.67 -4.46 -7.13
C ALA A 331 -6.27 -3.88 -6.89
N LYS A 332 -5.72 -3.13 -7.85
CA LYS A 332 -4.46 -2.40 -7.69
C LYS A 332 -4.52 -1.37 -6.56
N ILE A 333 -5.63 -0.65 -6.43
CA ILE A 333 -5.87 0.31 -5.34
C ILE A 333 -5.91 -0.43 -4.00
N VAL A 334 -6.76 -1.46 -3.86
CA VAL A 334 -6.90 -2.23 -2.61
C VAL A 334 -5.60 -2.91 -2.20
N LYS A 335 -4.80 -3.43 -3.15
CA LYS A 335 -3.44 -3.95 -2.91
C LYS A 335 -2.49 -2.92 -2.31
N LYS A 336 -2.68 -1.62 -2.56
CA LYS A 336 -1.88 -0.56 -1.92
C LYS A 336 -2.42 -0.16 -0.55
N LEU A 337 -3.72 -0.32 -0.32
CA LEU A 337 -4.38 -0.04 0.96
C LEU A 337 -4.16 -1.16 1.99
N SER A 338 -4.04 -2.42 1.54
CA SER A 338 -4.10 -3.64 2.36
C SER A 338 -3.24 -3.64 3.63
N ASN A 339 -2.06 -3.02 3.61
CA ASN A 339 -1.17 -3.00 4.78
C ASN A 339 -1.73 -2.20 5.97
N LYS A 340 -2.76 -1.37 5.76
CA LYS A 340 -3.44 -0.59 6.81
C LYS A 340 -4.85 -1.09 7.11
N LEU A 341 -5.30 -2.16 6.44
CA LEU A 341 -6.66 -2.66 6.56
C LEU A 341 -6.73 -3.80 7.57
N TYR A 342 -7.79 -3.79 8.37
CA TYR A 342 -8.15 -4.87 9.27
C TYR A 342 -9.45 -5.52 8.79
N LEU A 343 -9.40 -6.79 8.40
CA LEU A 343 -10.52 -7.52 7.79
C LEU A 343 -11.72 -7.62 8.72
N ALA A 344 -11.50 -7.72 10.03
CA ALA A 344 -12.62 -7.80 10.98
C ALA A 344 -13.46 -6.50 11.03
N ASN A 345 -12.89 -5.38 10.59
CA ASN A 345 -13.62 -4.10 10.50
C ASN A 345 -14.41 -3.98 9.18
N ILE A 346 -14.23 -4.90 8.24
CA ILE A 346 -14.85 -4.84 6.91
C ILE A 346 -15.76 -6.07 6.74
N PRO A 347 -17.06 -5.95 7.04
CA PRO A 347 -17.97 -7.09 7.01
C PRO A 347 -18.05 -7.69 5.60
N GLY A 348 -17.84 -9.00 5.51
CA GLY A 348 -17.91 -9.74 4.25
C GLY A 348 -16.69 -9.60 3.33
N ALA A 349 -15.62 -8.90 3.74
CA ALA A 349 -14.41 -8.75 2.94
C ALA A 349 -13.77 -10.10 2.55
N ALA A 350 -13.71 -11.06 3.47
CA ALA A 350 -13.17 -12.40 3.19
C ALA A 350 -14.00 -13.14 2.13
N ASN A 351 -15.33 -12.99 2.13
CA ASN A 351 -16.22 -13.59 1.12
C ASN A 351 -16.06 -12.94 -0.25
N VAL A 352 -15.86 -11.62 -0.30
CA VAL A 352 -15.54 -10.89 -1.54
C VAL A 352 -14.21 -11.37 -2.11
N LEU A 353 -13.16 -11.45 -1.27
CA LEU A 353 -11.86 -11.97 -1.71
C LEU A 353 -11.98 -13.42 -2.18
N SER A 354 -12.84 -14.22 -1.53
CA SER A 354 -13.14 -15.58 -1.97
C SER A 354 -13.85 -15.61 -3.34
N SER A 355 -14.75 -14.66 -3.62
CA SER A 355 -15.45 -14.59 -4.91
C SER A 355 -14.57 -14.12 -6.04
N MET A 356 -13.56 -13.28 -5.76
CA MET A 356 -12.52 -12.92 -6.73
C MET A 356 -11.73 -14.15 -7.20
N LEU A 357 -11.52 -15.12 -6.31
CA LEU A 357 -10.80 -16.36 -6.64
C LEU A 357 -11.68 -17.40 -7.34
N ASP A 358 -13.00 -17.21 -7.46
CA ASP A 358 -13.90 -18.16 -8.15
C ASP A 358 -13.51 -18.39 -9.61
N ALA A 359 -13.02 -17.35 -10.29
CA ALA A 359 -12.56 -17.42 -11.68
C ALA A 359 -11.43 -18.45 -11.85
N CYS A 360 -10.58 -18.61 -10.82
CA CYS A 360 -9.51 -19.60 -10.81
C CYS A 360 -10.03 -21.05 -10.86
N PHE A 361 -11.29 -21.31 -10.45
CA PHE A 361 -11.86 -22.66 -10.34
C PHE A 361 -12.85 -23.00 -11.45
N MET A 362 -13.61 -22.01 -11.92
CA MET A 362 -14.61 -22.23 -12.97
C MET A 362 -13.98 -22.66 -14.29
N GLU A 363 -12.81 -22.11 -14.62
CA GLU A 363 -12.09 -22.43 -15.87
C GLU A 363 -11.36 -23.80 -15.77
N THR A 364 -10.91 -24.18 -14.58
CA THR A 364 -10.30 -25.51 -14.31
C THR A 364 -11.28 -26.67 -14.46
N ARG A 365 -12.57 -26.45 -14.21
CA ARG A 365 -13.62 -27.48 -14.32
C ARG A 365 -14.06 -27.73 -15.76
N ALA A 366 -13.85 -26.77 -16.68
CA ALA A 366 -14.36 -26.82 -18.04
C ALA A 366 -13.44 -27.51 -19.06
N GLN A 367 -12.16 -27.75 -18.74
CA GLN A 367 -11.15 -28.30 -19.67
C GLN A 367 -10.92 -29.82 -19.53
N THR A 368 -11.97 -30.63 -19.36
CA THR A 368 -11.87 -32.09 -19.52
C THR A 368 -11.95 -32.45 -21.00
N SER A 369 -10.82 -32.41 -21.73
CA SER A 369 -10.79 -32.88 -23.12
C SER A 369 -10.45 -34.36 -23.21
N HIS A 370 -11.30 -35.13 -23.89
CA HIS A 370 -11.07 -36.52 -24.26
C HIS A 370 -9.97 -36.59 -25.32
N THR A 371 -8.71 -36.97 -24.98
CA THR A 371 -7.85 -37.86 -25.81
C THR A 371 -6.39 -38.01 -25.34
N THR A 372 -5.90 -37.26 -24.35
CA THR A 372 -4.56 -37.51 -23.78
C THR A 372 -4.60 -37.08 -22.32
N GLY A 373 -4.34 -38.00 -21.38
CA GLY A 373 -4.51 -37.78 -19.93
C GLY A 373 -3.54 -36.76 -19.29
N GLN A 374 -3.23 -35.65 -19.97
CA GLN A 374 -2.44 -34.54 -19.47
C GLN A 374 -3.33 -33.30 -19.33
N THR A 375 -3.64 -32.95 -18.09
CA THR A 375 -4.34 -31.71 -17.74
C THR A 375 -3.34 -30.55 -17.78
N LEU A 376 -3.34 -29.77 -18.87
CA LEU A 376 -2.64 -28.49 -18.92
C LEU A 376 -3.68 -27.38 -18.67
N VAL A 377 -3.59 -26.74 -17.52
CA VAL A 377 -4.48 -25.63 -17.13
C VAL A 377 -3.90 -24.35 -17.72
N SER A 378 -4.61 -23.71 -18.66
CA SER A 378 -4.30 -22.36 -19.13
C SER A 378 -5.31 -21.39 -18.50
N ILE A 379 -4.81 -20.40 -17.76
CA ILE A 379 -5.64 -19.29 -17.26
C ILE A 379 -5.77 -18.31 -18.40
N LYS A 380 -7.00 -17.97 -18.83
CA LYS A 380 -7.17 -16.92 -19.84
C LYS A 380 -6.52 -15.63 -19.34
N SER A 381 -5.56 -15.11 -20.10
CA SER A 381 -4.70 -13.95 -19.79
C SER A 381 -5.44 -12.84 -19.02
N ASP A 382 -6.64 -12.50 -19.47
CA ASP A 382 -7.42 -11.36 -18.96
C ASP A 382 -7.92 -11.57 -17.51
N ASN A 383 -8.28 -12.82 -17.14
CA ASN A 383 -8.70 -13.15 -15.77
C ASN A 383 -7.51 -13.46 -14.85
N GLY A 384 -6.34 -13.76 -15.41
CA GLY A 384 -5.14 -14.06 -14.63
C GLY A 384 -4.69 -12.86 -13.80
N GLU A 385 -4.74 -11.64 -14.36
CA GLU A 385 -4.27 -10.45 -13.66
C GLU A 385 -5.09 -10.15 -12.39
N ILE A 386 -6.43 -10.28 -12.44
CA ILE A 386 -7.27 -10.03 -11.26
C ILE A 386 -7.07 -11.09 -10.17
N ILE A 387 -6.84 -12.35 -10.54
CA ILE A 387 -6.57 -13.44 -9.59
C ILE A 387 -5.22 -13.20 -8.88
N VAL A 388 -4.18 -12.84 -9.64
CA VAL A 388 -2.86 -12.48 -9.08
C VAL A 388 -3.00 -11.33 -8.09
N HIS A 389 -3.74 -10.27 -8.45
CA HIS A 389 -3.98 -9.15 -7.54
C HIS A 389 -4.77 -9.59 -6.29
N GLY A 390 -5.78 -10.45 -6.42
CA GLY A 390 -6.53 -11.02 -5.30
C GLY A 390 -5.64 -11.77 -4.30
N LEU A 391 -4.78 -12.66 -4.80
CA LEU A 391 -3.82 -13.38 -3.96
C LEU A 391 -2.78 -12.45 -3.33
N GLN A 392 -2.31 -11.43 -4.05
CA GLN A 392 -1.37 -10.45 -3.51
C GLN A 392 -2.00 -9.53 -2.45
N ILE A 393 -3.30 -9.21 -2.57
CA ILE A 393 -4.06 -8.52 -1.51
C ILE A 393 -4.09 -9.39 -0.26
N LEU A 394 -4.46 -10.67 -0.38
CA LEU A 394 -4.47 -11.62 0.74
C LEU A 394 -3.08 -11.76 1.37
N CYS A 395 -2.02 -11.89 0.57
CA CYS A 395 -0.64 -11.96 1.04
C CYS A 395 -0.25 -10.77 1.92
N LYS A 396 -0.69 -9.57 1.56
CA LYS A 396 -0.39 -8.35 2.32
C LYS A 396 -1.27 -8.19 3.56
N LEU A 397 -2.54 -8.59 3.48
CA LEU A 397 -3.41 -8.63 4.64
C LEU A 397 -2.87 -9.61 5.69
N ALA A 398 -2.32 -10.75 5.26
CA ALA A 398 -1.69 -11.76 6.10
C ALA A 398 -0.37 -11.33 6.77
N ASP A 399 0.11 -10.11 6.52
CA ASP A 399 1.19 -9.54 7.34
C ASP A 399 0.72 -9.25 8.78
N ASP A 400 -0.57 -8.96 8.96
CA ASP A 400 -1.20 -8.79 10.26
C ASP A 400 -1.71 -10.14 10.83
N PRO A 401 -1.42 -10.46 12.11
CA PRO A 401 -1.83 -11.73 12.71
C PRO A 401 -3.35 -11.85 12.91
N GLY A 402 -4.08 -10.75 13.16
CA GLY A 402 -5.53 -10.78 13.30
C GLY A 402 -6.20 -11.09 11.96
N ASN A 403 -5.75 -10.46 10.88
CA ASN A 403 -6.20 -10.77 9.52
C ASN A 403 -5.95 -12.25 9.13
N CYS A 404 -4.80 -12.82 9.52
CA CYS A 404 -4.52 -14.25 9.30
C CYS A 404 -5.58 -15.15 9.95
N THR A 405 -6.02 -14.84 11.17
CA THR A 405 -7.05 -15.63 11.84
C THR A 405 -8.38 -15.58 11.10
N GLU A 406 -8.79 -14.41 10.62
CA GLU A 406 -10.03 -14.23 9.86
C GLU A 406 -10.00 -14.98 8.51
N ILE A 407 -8.87 -14.91 7.79
CA ILE A 407 -8.67 -15.66 6.54
C ILE A 407 -8.77 -17.17 6.81
N ASN A 408 -8.09 -17.67 7.85
CA ASN A 408 -8.10 -19.09 8.20
C ASN A 408 -9.46 -19.60 8.67
N ASN A 409 -10.27 -18.75 9.30
CA ASN A 409 -11.63 -19.10 9.74
C ASN A 409 -12.62 -19.18 8.56
N THR A 410 -12.30 -18.53 7.42
CA THR A 410 -13.13 -18.54 6.22
C THR A 410 -12.87 -19.81 5.39
N LYS A 411 -13.58 -20.91 5.69
CA LYS A 411 -13.37 -22.24 5.08
C LYS A 411 -13.36 -22.24 3.55
N ASP A 412 -14.28 -21.51 2.91
CA ASP A 412 -14.36 -21.41 1.44
C ASP A 412 -13.08 -20.80 0.85
N LEU A 413 -12.62 -19.70 1.43
CA LEU A 413 -11.39 -19.02 1.01
C LEU A 413 -10.16 -19.91 1.19
N VAL A 414 -10.03 -20.59 2.33
CA VAL A 414 -8.93 -21.53 2.59
C VAL A 414 -8.94 -22.68 1.57
N SER A 415 -10.12 -23.27 1.31
CA SER A 415 -10.24 -24.37 0.35
C SER A 415 -9.80 -23.95 -1.05
N LYS A 416 -10.12 -22.73 -1.48
CA LYS A 416 -9.67 -22.14 -2.74
C LYS A 416 -8.17 -21.90 -2.77
N ILE A 417 -7.58 -21.35 -1.71
CA ILE A 417 -6.13 -21.15 -1.63
C ILE A 417 -5.41 -22.50 -1.78
N ILE A 418 -5.84 -23.54 -1.06
CA ILE A 418 -5.27 -24.89 -1.17
C ILE A 418 -5.51 -25.47 -2.57
N ALA A 419 -6.73 -25.30 -3.11
CA ALA A 419 -7.10 -25.87 -4.39
C ALA A 419 -6.29 -25.29 -5.57
N SER A 420 -5.84 -24.04 -5.48
CA SER A 420 -4.91 -23.45 -6.46
C SER A 420 -3.59 -24.25 -6.60
N LEU A 421 -3.20 -25.01 -5.58
CA LEU A 421 -2.04 -25.91 -5.62
C LEU A 421 -2.39 -27.35 -6.02
N THR A 422 -3.62 -27.82 -5.79
CA THR A 422 -4.02 -29.22 -6.05
C THR A 422 -4.35 -29.50 -7.52
N HIS A 423 -4.90 -28.52 -8.24
CA HIS A 423 -5.49 -28.73 -9.58
C HIS A 423 -4.50 -28.73 -10.76
N GLY A 424 -3.22 -29.05 -10.55
CA GLY A 424 -2.28 -29.19 -11.67
C GLY A 424 -1.67 -27.90 -12.19
N LEU A 425 -2.00 -26.73 -11.60
CA LEU A 425 -1.39 -25.44 -11.94
C LEU A 425 0.14 -25.44 -11.76
N HIS A 426 0.64 -26.28 -10.86
CA HIS A 426 2.06 -26.55 -10.70
C HIS A 426 2.72 -27.06 -12.00
N LYS A 427 2.01 -27.80 -12.85
CA LYS A 427 2.54 -28.32 -14.13
C LYS A 427 2.63 -27.25 -15.22
N ALA A 428 1.89 -26.15 -15.09
CA ALA A 428 1.94 -25.00 -16.02
C ALA A 428 3.12 -24.05 -15.75
N ILE A 429 3.91 -24.29 -14.69
CA ILE A 429 5.11 -23.51 -14.34
C ILE A 429 6.15 -23.47 -15.48
N ALA A 430 6.10 -24.42 -16.42
CA ALA A 430 7.00 -24.49 -17.56
C ALA A 430 6.59 -23.66 -18.79
N SER A 431 5.37 -23.10 -18.86
CA SER A 431 4.82 -22.58 -20.13
C SER A 431 4.13 -21.20 -20.09
N GLU A 432 3.63 -20.70 -18.95
CA GLU A 432 2.88 -19.43 -18.89
C GLU A 432 3.33 -18.52 -17.72
N SER A 433 3.59 -17.23 -17.97
CA SER A 433 4.07 -16.29 -16.94
C SER A 433 3.02 -15.98 -15.86
N ALA A 434 1.74 -15.87 -16.25
CA ALA A 434 0.65 -15.53 -15.34
C ALA A 434 0.36 -16.67 -14.33
N THR A 435 0.45 -17.93 -14.75
CA THR A 435 0.23 -19.08 -13.87
C THR A 435 1.35 -19.23 -12.83
N VAL A 436 2.59 -18.89 -13.21
CA VAL A 436 3.74 -18.83 -12.27
C VAL A 436 3.50 -17.78 -11.20
N GLU A 437 3.04 -16.57 -11.56
CA GLU A 437 2.74 -15.52 -10.57
C GLU A 437 1.61 -15.91 -9.60
N VAL A 438 0.56 -16.59 -10.09
CA VAL A 438 -0.51 -17.14 -9.25
C VAL A 438 0.06 -18.15 -8.26
N VAL A 439 0.88 -19.11 -8.72
CA VAL A 439 1.48 -20.13 -7.85
C VAL A 439 2.41 -19.49 -6.81
N ILE A 440 3.26 -18.53 -7.21
CA ILE A 440 4.14 -17.79 -6.28
C ILE A 440 3.31 -17.07 -5.21
N ALA A 441 2.25 -16.37 -5.61
CA ALA A 441 1.39 -15.65 -4.68
C ALA A 441 0.65 -16.61 -3.72
N SER A 442 0.11 -17.72 -4.22
CA SER A 442 -0.54 -18.74 -3.40
C SER A 442 0.42 -19.39 -2.40
N LEU A 443 1.63 -19.78 -2.84
CA LEU A 443 2.64 -20.35 -1.96
C LEU A 443 3.08 -19.33 -0.90
N GLY A 444 3.32 -18.08 -1.29
CA GLY A 444 3.66 -17.00 -0.37
C GLY A 444 2.59 -16.74 0.68
N LEU A 445 1.31 -16.77 0.29
CA LEU A 445 0.18 -16.67 1.21
C LEU A 445 0.16 -17.83 2.20
N LEU A 446 0.33 -19.07 1.71
CA LEU A 446 0.33 -20.25 2.57
C LEU A 446 1.46 -20.23 3.58
N VAL A 447 2.69 -19.85 3.20
CA VAL A 447 3.81 -19.68 4.15
C VAL A 447 3.40 -18.75 5.30
N LYS A 448 2.76 -17.61 4.99
CA LYS A 448 2.32 -16.66 6.02
C LYS A 448 1.26 -17.27 6.93
N LEU A 449 0.23 -17.91 6.35
CA LEU A 449 -0.88 -18.50 7.11
C LEU A 449 -0.43 -19.71 7.97
N THR A 450 0.52 -20.53 7.50
CA THR A 450 1.00 -21.72 8.22
C THR A 450 2.12 -21.42 9.22
N SER A 451 2.90 -20.34 9.03
CA SER A 451 4.02 -19.99 9.91
C SER A 451 3.61 -19.52 11.31
N ARG A 452 2.35 -19.13 11.53
CA ARG A 452 1.90 -18.53 12.79
C ARG A 452 1.60 -19.56 13.87
N THR A 453 1.67 -19.12 15.12
CA THR A 453 1.27 -19.89 16.30
C THR A 453 -0.20 -19.61 16.60
N GLY A 454 -1.00 -20.64 16.85
CA GLY A 454 -2.45 -20.51 17.09
C GLY A 454 -3.25 -21.71 16.58
N GLU A 455 -4.50 -21.83 17.02
CA GLU A 455 -5.37 -22.96 16.67
C GLU A 455 -5.73 -22.96 15.18
N SER A 456 -6.12 -21.82 14.61
CA SER A 456 -6.47 -21.71 13.19
C SER A 456 -5.32 -22.11 12.26
N SER A 457 -4.07 -21.75 12.59
CA SER A 457 -2.90 -22.17 11.79
C SER A 457 -2.55 -23.64 11.99
N THR A 458 -2.79 -24.22 13.18
CA THR A 458 -2.63 -25.67 13.38
C THR A 458 -3.67 -26.46 12.59
N GLU A 459 -4.90 -25.95 12.50
CA GLU A 459 -5.97 -26.58 11.73
C GLU A 459 -5.74 -26.48 10.22
N LEU A 460 -5.22 -25.35 9.73
CA LEU A 460 -4.77 -25.22 8.35
C LEU A 460 -3.65 -26.23 8.02
N ARG A 461 -2.62 -26.32 8.87
CA ARG A 461 -1.53 -27.30 8.69
C ARG A 461 -2.05 -28.73 8.67
N ARG A 462 -3.01 -29.06 9.53
CA ARG A 462 -3.68 -30.37 9.55
C ARG A 462 -4.39 -30.63 8.21
N THR A 463 -5.16 -29.67 7.73
CA THR A 463 -5.91 -29.77 6.48
C THR A 463 -5.00 -30.01 5.27
N ILE A 464 -3.88 -29.28 5.19
CA ILE A 464 -2.89 -29.45 4.12
C ILE A 464 -2.19 -30.81 4.21
N LEU A 465 -1.83 -31.26 5.42
CA LEU A 465 -1.18 -32.56 5.61
C LEU A 465 -2.10 -33.75 5.30
N ASP A 466 -3.39 -33.62 5.60
CA ASP A 466 -4.38 -34.66 5.35
C ASP A 466 -4.71 -34.78 3.84
N ASP A 467 -4.50 -33.73 3.04
CA ASP A 467 -4.58 -33.80 1.57
C ASP A 467 -3.24 -34.20 0.93
N SER A 468 -3.09 -35.50 0.67
CA SER A 468 -1.87 -36.06 0.08
C SER A 468 -1.48 -35.44 -1.27
N ARG A 469 -2.46 -34.96 -2.05
CA ARG A 469 -2.21 -34.32 -3.34
C ARG A 469 -1.53 -32.96 -3.19
N THR A 470 -1.95 -32.15 -2.22
CA THR A 470 -1.30 -30.85 -1.96
C THR A 470 0.17 -31.03 -1.61
N VAL A 471 0.48 -31.95 -0.70
CA VAL A 471 1.87 -32.22 -0.28
C VAL A 471 2.71 -32.76 -1.45
N GLY A 472 2.17 -33.72 -2.21
CA GLY A 472 2.85 -34.26 -3.39
C GLY A 472 3.11 -33.20 -4.46
N ASN A 473 2.18 -32.26 -4.66
CA ASN A 473 2.35 -31.17 -5.61
C ASN A 473 3.42 -30.16 -5.14
N ILE A 474 3.49 -29.85 -3.85
CA ILE A 474 4.54 -28.98 -3.30
C ILE A 474 5.92 -29.63 -3.47
N LEU A 475 6.04 -30.94 -3.25
CA LEU A 475 7.27 -31.69 -3.52
C LEU A 475 7.61 -31.71 -5.01
N TRP A 476 6.61 -31.89 -5.87
CA TRP A 476 6.81 -31.82 -7.31
C TRP A 476 7.33 -30.45 -7.76
N ILE A 477 6.78 -29.35 -7.21
CA ILE A 477 7.25 -27.98 -7.46
C ILE A 477 8.71 -27.81 -7.05
N LEU A 478 9.08 -28.32 -5.87
CA LEU A 478 10.46 -28.29 -5.38
C LEU A 478 11.42 -28.94 -6.38
N SER A 479 11.06 -30.14 -6.87
CA SER A 479 11.92 -30.93 -7.77
C SER A 479 11.95 -30.43 -9.21
N ASN A 480 10.86 -29.90 -9.74
CA ASN A 480 10.72 -29.64 -11.19
C ASN A 480 10.70 -28.15 -11.58
N SER A 481 10.61 -27.22 -10.62
CA SER A 481 10.63 -25.79 -10.96
C SER A 481 12.00 -25.34 -11.46
N SER A 482 12.02 -24.42 -12.43
CA SER A 482 13.22 -23.69 -12.85
C SER A 482 13.54 -22.49 -11.94
N HIS A 483 12.54 -21.97 -11.21
CA HIS A 483 12.65 -20.76 -10.42
C HIS A 483 13.06 -21.05 -8.97
N THR A 484 14.23 -20.54 -8.55
CA THR A 484 14.74 -20.73 -7.19
C THR A 484 13.78 -20.18 -6.12
N ASP A 485 13.12 -19.05 -6.37
CA ASP A 485 12.17 -18.44 -5.43
C ASP A 485 10.98 -19.35 -5.13
N VAL A 486 10.46 -20.04 -6.15
CA VAL A 486 9.36 -21.00 -6.01
C VAL A 486 9.80 -22.22 -5.19
N LYS A 487 11.02 -22.72 -5.43
CA LYS A 487 11.61 -23.81 -4.62
C LYS A 487 11.73 -23.40 -3.17
N ILE A 488 12.24 -22.21 -2.89
CA ILE A 488 12.37 -21.67 -1.52
C ILE A 488 11.01 -21.59 -0.82
N LEU A 489 9.98 -21.11 -1.51
CA LEU A 489 8.62 -21.07 -0.95
C LEU A 489 8.10 -22.48 -0.64
N ALA A 490 8.32 -23.45 -1.51
CA ALA A 490 7.96 -24.85 -1.26
C ALA A 490 8.69 -25.42 -0.01
N VAL A 491 10.00 -25.18 0.12
CA VAL A 491 10.77 -25.56 1.31
C VAL A 491 10.23 -24.88 2.57
N LYS A 492 9.94 -23.58 2.51
CA LYS A 492 9.35 -22.82 3.64
C LYS A 492 8.01 -23.44 4.06
N ILE A 493 7.10 -23.75 3.13
CA ILE A 493 5.83 -24.41 3.45
C ILE A 493 6.06 -25.76 4.10
N LEU A 494 6.85 -26.64 3.48
CA LEU A 494 7.12 -27.98 4.03
C LEU A 494 7.70 -27.90 5.45
N THR A 495 8.61 -26.94 5.70
CA THR A 495 9.16 -26.66 7.03
C THR A 495 8.08 -26.18 8.00
N THR A 496 7.16 -25.31 7.58
CA THR A 496 6.06 -24.87 8.44
C THR A 496 5.03 -25.95 8.75
N LEU A 497 4.79 -26.89 7.83
CA LEU A 497 3.89 -28.02 8.03
C LEU A 497 4.44 -29.02 9.05
N THR A 498 5.76 -29.14 9.16
CA THR A 498 6.44 -29.97 10.16
C THR A 498 6.61 -29.26 11.51
N LEU A 499 6.48 -27.93 11.57
CA LEU A 499 6.50 -27.13 12.79
C LEU A 499 5.19 -27.28 13.61
N GLY A 500 5.29 -27.11 14.93
CA GLY A 500 4.13 -26.99 15.85
C GLY A 500 3.68 -28.27 16.56
N ARG A 501 2.57 -28.15 17.33
CA ARG A 501 1.93 -29.18 18.18
C ARG A 501 1.19 -30.27 17.38
N LEU A 502 1.70 -30.66 16.22
CA LEU A 502 1.14 -31.75 15.43
C LEU A 502 1.67 -33.10 15.92
N SER A 503 0.83 -34.14 15.87
CA SER A 503 1.25 -35.49 16.26
C SER A 503 2.36 -36.00 15.34
N ILE A 504 3.26 -36.81 15.90
CA ILE A 504 4.37 -37.43 15.16
C ILE A 504 3.84 -38.22 13.95
N LYS A 505 2.67 -38.85 14.07
CA LYS A 505 2.01 -39.57 12.96
C LYS A 505 1.73 -38.65 11.76
N ARG A 506 1.25 -37.42 11.99
CA ARG A 506 0.99 -36.45 10.91
C ARG A 506 2.26 -35.89 10.31
N LYS A 507 3.27 -35.57 11.13
CA LYS A 507 4.58 -35.10 10.64
C LYS A 507 5.25 -36.13 9.70
N ARG A 508 5.00 -37.42 9.92
CA ARG A 508 5.48 -38.51 9.05
C ARG A 508 4.78 -38.62 7.69
N LEU A 509 3.65 -37.95 7.46
CA LEU A 509 2.97 -37.98 6.15
C LEU A 509 3.84 -37.38 5.05
N ILE A 510 4.60 -36.31 5.36
CA ILE A 510 5.56 -35.71 4.43
C ILE A 510 6.68 -36.71 4.13
N LEU A 511 7.26 -37.31 5.18
CA LEU A 511 8.33 -38.31 5.02
C LEU A 511 7.90 -39.49 4.14
N GLY A 512 6.62 -39.91 4.23
CA GLY A 512 6.05 -40.94 3.38
C GLY A 512 6.09 -40.59 1.88
N GLN A 513 5.89 -39.31 1.53
CA GLN A 513 5.79 -38.84 0.16
C GLN A 513 7.11 -38.35 -0.45
N VAL A 514 8.08 -37.95 0.36
CA VAL A 514 9.38 -37.41 -0.10
C VAL A 514 10.16 -38.45 -0.92
N GLY A 515 10.39 -38.18 -2.20
CA GLY A 515 11.17 -39.01 -3.10
C GLY A 515 12.67 -38.69 -3.06
N SER A 516 13.47 -39.55 -3.70
CA SER A 516 14.89 -39.28 -3.95
C SER A 516 15.17 -37.97 -4.71
N PRO A 517 14.41 -37.56 -5.76
CA PRO A 517 14.70 -36.30 -6.45
C PRO A 517 14.52 -35.08 -5.55
N ASP A 518 13.50 -35.10 -4.68
CA ASP A 518 13.24 -34.03 -3.73
C ASP A 518 14.42 -33.85 -2.76
N LEU A 519 14.93 -34.97 -2.24
CA LEU A 519 16.10 -34.99 -1.34
C LEU A 519 17.36 -34.47 -2.03
N GLN A 520 17.61 -34.88 -3.27
CA GLN A 520 18.77 -34.42 -4.03
C GLN A 520 18.68 -32.91 -4.27
N GLN A 521 17.51 -32.39 -4.63
CA GLN A 521 17.29 -30.96 -4.81
C GLN A 521 17.47 -30.15 -3.52
N LEU A 522 17.02 -30.67 -2.37
CA LEU A 522 17.25 -30.03 -1.06
C LEU A 522 18.74 -29.99 -0.70
N VAL A 523 19.48 -31.08 -0.95
CA VAL A 523 20.93 -31.13 -0.72
C VAL A 523 21.67 -30.15 -1.63
N THR A 524 21.25 -30.00 -2.89
CA THR A 524 21.80 -28.99 -3.81
C THR A 524 21.53 -27.57 -3.30
N MET A 525 20.32 -27.25 -2.87
CA MET A 525 19.98 -25.93 -2.32
C MET A 525 20.77 -25.59 -1.05
N LEU A 526 21.02 -26.60 -0.20
CA LEU A 526 21.84 -26.46 1.00
C LEU A 526 23.31 -26.18 0.68
N SER A 527 23.82 -26.80 -0.38
CA SER A 527 25.23 -26.78 -0.78
C SER A 527 25.61 -25.61 -1.68
N ASP A 528 24.63 -24.96 -2.31
CA ASP A 528 24.83 -23.80 -3.19
C ASP A 528 25.08 -22.52 -2.37
N ASP A 529 26.34 -22.04 -2.39
CA ASP A 529 26.75 -20.82 -1.69
C ASP A 529 26.17 -19.53 -2.31
N GLY A 530 25.57 -19.60 -3.51
CA GLY A 530 24.80 -18.50 -4.09
C GLY A 530 23.46 -18.26 -3.40
N ASN A 531 22.95 -19.22 -2.62
CA ASN A 531 21.71 -19.07 -1.86
C ASN A 531 21.92 -18.25 -0.58
N SER A 532 20.93 -17.43 -0.22
CA SER A 532 20.97 -16.67 1.04
C SER A 532 21.10 -17.60 2.25
N LYS A 533 21.78 -17.10 3.30
CA LYS A 533 21.90 -17.82 4.59
C LYS A 533 20.53 -18.23 5.13
N GLU A 534 19.53 -17.37 5.03
CA GLU A 534 18.16 -17.67 5.45
C GLU A 534 17.59 -18.90 4.71
N ASN A 535 17.71 -18.94 3.38
CA ASN A 535 17.16 -20.03 2.56
C ASN A 535 17.85 -21.36 2.84
N ARG A 536 19.18 -21.33 3.00
CA ARG A 536 19.96 -22.51 3.40
C ARG A 536 19.59 -22.97 4.82
N ALA A 537 19.35 -22.04 5.75
CA ALA A 537 18.94 -22.35 7.12
C ALA A 537 17.56 -23.05 7.16
N VAL A 538 16.59 -22.56 6.38
CA VAL A 538 15.26 -23.19 6.28
C VAL A 538 15.38 -24.59 5.64
N THR A 539 16.22 -24.73 4.61
CA THR A 539 16.48 -26.03 3.97
C THR A 539 17.10 -27.03 4.95
N ALA A 540 18.10 -26.59 5.72
CA ALA A 540 18.72 -27.39 6.78
C ALA A 540 17.69 -27.80 7.85
N GLN A 541 16.80 -26.88 8.24
CA GLN A 541 15.74 -27.12 9.21
C GLN A 541 14.76 -28.21 8.72
N LEU A 542 14.33 -28.16 7.47
CA LEU A 542 13.46 -29.18 6.89
C LEU A 542 14.13 -30.57 6.89
N LEU A 543 15.37 -30.65 6.41
CA LEU A 543 16.13 -31.90 6.38
C LEU A 543 16.33 -32.47 7.80
N ALA A 544 16.64 -31.62 8.76
CA ALA A 544 16.80 -32.01 10.17
C ALA A 544 15.50 -32.60 10.73
N GLN A 545 14.35 -31.98 10.41
CA GLN A 545 13.03 -32.46 10.84
C GLN A 545 12.64 -33.77 10.17
N LEU A 546 12.96 -33.97 8.89
CA LEU A 546 12.73 -35.26 8.21
C LEU A 546 13.56 -36.37 8.85
N CYS A 547 14.83 -36.10 9.15
CA CYS A 547 15.72 -37.03 9.87
C CYS A 547 15.19 -37.34 11.28
N ALA A 548 14.76 -36.33 12.03
CA ALA A 548 14.19 -36.50 13.37
C ALA A 548 12.91 -37.36 13.40
N ASN A 549 12.16 -37.36 12.29
CA ASN A 549 10.93 -38.14 12.16
C ASN A 549 11.16 -39.57 11.62
N SER A 550 12.42 -39.94 11.27
CA SER A 550 12.77 -41.29 10.84
C SER A 550 12.82 -42.25 12.03
N ARG A 551 12.06 -43.34 11.97
CA ARG A 551 11.99 -44.33 13.07
C ARG A 551 12.24 -45.77 12.63
N THR A 552 12.01 -46.06 11.35
CA THR A 552 12.23 -47.39 10.78
C THR A 552 13.50 -47.39 9.95
N ASP A 553 14.15 -48.54 9.80
CA ASP A 553 15.31 -48.66 8.91
C ASP A 553 14.95 -48.37 7.45
N HIS A 554 13.69 -48.61 7.06
CA HIS A 554 13.15 -48.19 5.77
C HIS A 554 13.19 -46.66 5.60
N ASP A 555 12.76 -45.89 6.60
CA ASP A 555 12.81 -44.42 6.59
C ASP A 555 14.27 -43.93 6.49
N ARG A 556 15.18 -44.54 7.26
CA ARG A 556 16.62 -44.20 7.26
C ARG A 556 17.26 -44.47 5.90
N ASN A 557 16.93 -45.59 5.26
CA ASN A 557 17.42 -45.93 3.94
C ASN A 557 16.95 -44.93 2.86
N ARG A 558 15.71 -44.43 2.95
CA ARG A 558 15.21 -43.38 2.04
C ARG A 558 15.93 -42.05 2.22
N LEU A 559 16.28 -41.69 3.45
CA LEU A 559 16.96 -40.43 3.79
C LEU A 559 18.49 -40.49 3.63
N ARG A 560 19.06 -41.66 3.32
CA ARG A 560 20.51 -41.86 3.12
C ARG A 560 21.17 -40.87 2.14
N PRO A 561 20.52 -40.37 1.07
CA PRO A 561 21.10 -39.32 0.21
C PRO A 561 21.51 -38.06 0.99
N ILE A 562 20.84 -37.73 2.10
CA ILE A 562 21.16 -36.58 2.96
C ILE A 562 22.55 -36.73 3.59
N SER A 563 22.99 -37.95 3.88
CA SER A 563 24.31 -38.20 4.48
C SER A 563 25.46 -37.71 3.60
N SER A 564 25.26 -37.60 2.28
CA SER A 564 26.25 -37.01 1.37
C SER A 564 26.49 -35.51 1.63
N ALA A 565 25.50 -34.81 2.18
CA ALA A 565 25.59 -33.39 2.52
C ALA A 565 26.45 -33.14 3.77
N LEU A 566 26.76 -34.17 4.56
CA LEU A 566 27.45 -34.02 5.85
C LEU A 566 28.80 -33.29 5.72
N SER A 567 29.60 -33.63 4.71
CA SER A 567 30.89 -32.97 4.48
C SER A 567 30.70 -31.47 4.16
N THR A 568 29.73 -31.15 3.31
CA THR A 568 29.40 -29.77 2.96
C THR A 568 28.94 -28.97 4.18
N VAL A 569 27.99 -29.52 4.96
CA VAL A 569 27.46 -28.87 6.17
C VAL A 569 28.59 -28.59 7.18
N LEU A 570 29.47 -29.56 7.42
CA LEU A 570 30.61 -29.39 8.34
C LEU A 570 31.62 -28.35 7.84
N LYS A 571 31.91 -28.33 6.53
CA LYS A 571 32.76 -27.29 5.92
C LYS A 571 32.13 -25.91 6.06
N THR A 572 30.83 -25.78 5.82
CA THR A 572 30.12 -24.50 5.95
C THR A 572 30.11 -24.00 7.40
N ILE A 573 29.88 -24.87 8.38
CA ILE A 573 29.96 -24.50 9.81
C ILE A 573 31.38 -24.00 10.15
N SER A 574 32.41 -24.69 9.64
CA SER A 574 33.81 -24.37 9.88
C SER A 574 34.24 -23.04 9.25
N ASN A 575 33.75 -22.74 8.05
CA ASN A 575 34.17 -21.57 7.26
C ASN A 575 33.34 -20.31 7.51
N THR A 576 32.12 -20.43 8.03
CA THR A 576 31.32 -19.26 8.40
C THR A 576 32.06 -18.52 9.51
N PRO A 577 32.18 -17.18 9.55
CA PRO A 577 32.78 -16.47 10.69
C PRO A 577 31.79 -16.33 11.87
N CYS A 578 32.28 -16.30 13.11
CA CYS A 578 31.51 -15.87 14.29
C CYS A 578 31.95 -14.42 14.51
N THR A 579 31.07 -13.45 14.27
CA THR A 579 31.39 -12.05 14.50
C THR A 579 31.52 -11.81 16.01
N ARG A 580 32.75 -11.61 16.46
CA ARG A 580 33.04 -11.07 17.80
C ARG A 580 32.97 -9.55 17.68
N TYR A 581 32.12 -8.91 18.48
CA TYR A 581 32.06 -7.45 18.49
C TYR A 581 33.34 -6.92 19.15
N ASP A 582 34.17 -6.24 18.36
CA ASP A 582 35.21 -5.38 18.91
C ASP A 582 34.55 -4.10 19.44
N VAL A 583 34.87 -3.74 20.68
CA VAL A 583 34.15 -2.74 21.50
C VAL A 583 34.31 -1.30 21.00
N ASP A 584 35.17 -1.04 20.01
CA ASP A 584 35.64 0.31 19.70
C ASP A 584 34.92 1.02 18.53
N THR A 585 33.96 0.39 17.85
CA THR A 585 33.30 1.00 16.68
C THR A 585 31.80 1.18 16.87
N TRP A 586 31.39 2.10 17.75
CA TRP A 586 29.99 2.45 17.97
C TRP A 586 29.44 3.32 16.83
N ARG A 587 28.87 2.68 15.80
CA ARG A 587 27.90 3.32 14.90
C ARG A 587 26.59 2.54 14.97
N TYR A 588 25.56 3.20 15.50
CA TYR A 588 24.19 2.68 15.57
C TYR A 588 23.63 2.53 14.16
N ASP A 589 23.74 1.34 13.56
CA ASP A 589 22.99 0.95 12.36
C ASP A 589 22.12 -0.28 12.66
N VAL A 590 20.81 -0.15 12.38
CA VAL A 590 19.81 -1.21 12.54
C VAL A 590 20.10 -2.42 11.63
N ASP A 591 20.79 -2.19 10.52
CA ASP A 591 21.11 -3.20 9.51
C ASP A 591 22.20 -4.21 9.97
N THR A 592 23.12 -3.79 10.86
CA THR A 592 24.17 -4.67 11.39
C THR A 592 23.60 -5.74 12.32
N TRP A 593 22.55 -5.42 13.09
CA TRP A 593 21.90 -6.37 14.01
C TRP A 593 21.16 -7.48 13.25
N SER A 594 20.42 -7.13 12.20
CA SER A 594 19.66 -8.11 11.39
C SER A 594 20.59 -9.12 10.72
N TYR A 595 21.73 -8.68 10.19
CA TYR A 595 22.72 -9.54 9.54
C TYR A 595 23.28 -10.62 10.46
N ASP A 596 23.41 -10.29 11.75
CA ASP A 596 23.98 -11.17 12.76
C ASP A 596 22.97 -12.25 13.19
N VAL A 597 21.70 -11.87 13.47
CA VAL A 597 20.64 -12.83 13.84
C VAL A 597 20.43 -13.92 12.77
N ASP A 598 20.48 -13.55 11.50
CA ASP A 598 20.37 -14.50 10.38
C ASP A 598 21.53 -15.50 10.34
N THR A 599 22.75 -15.04 10.67
CA THR A 599 23.95 -15.90 10.73
C THR A 599 23.84 -16.90 11.88
N TRP A 600 23.30 -16.49 13.04
CA TRP A 600 23.07 -17.38 14.18
C TRP A 600 22.01 -18.43 13.91
N ARG A 601 20.87 -18.01 13.36
CA ARG A 601 19.80 -18.93 12.97
C ARG A 601 20.32 -19.95 11.94
N PHE A 602 21.14 -19.50 10.99
CA PHE A 602 21.80 -20.35 10.02
C PHE A 602 22.72 -21.40 10.68
N LEU A 603 23.64 -20.98 11.55
CA LEU A 603 24.53 -21.90 12.28
C LEU A 603 23.75 -22.90 13.12
N GLY A 604 22.70 -22.46 13.81
CA GLY A 604 21.84 -23.33 14.62
C GLY A 604 21.14 -24.40 13.80
N CYS A 605 20.56 -24.05 12.65
CA CYS A 605 19.93 -25.02 11.75
C CYS A 605 20.96 -26.02 11.18
N PHE A 606 22.17 -25.57 10.84
CA PHE A 606 23.24 -26.43 10.32
C PHE A 606 23.75 -27.41 11.39
N LEU A 607 23.99 -26.94 12.62
CA LEU A 607 24.35 -27.81 13.76
C LEU A 607 23.25 -28.83 14.06
N GLY A 608 21.99 -28.39 14.04
CA GLY A 608 20.83 -29.26 14.21
C GLY A 608 20.79 -30.35 13.15
N LEU A 609 20.98 -30.00 11.87
CA LEU A 609 21.04 -30.96 10.78
C LEU A 609 22.20 -31.96 10.95
N THR A 610 23.41 -31.48 11.26
CA THR A 610 24.57 -32.35 11.52
C THR A 610 24.23 -33.38 12.60
N MET A 611 23.64 -32.94 13.72
CA MET A 611 23.28 -33.84 14.81
C MET A 611 22.24 -34.89 14.37
N GLN A 612 21.24 -34.48 13.59
CA GLN A 612 20.21 -35.39 13.10
C GLN A 612 20.76 -36.42 12.10
N ILE A 613 21.71 -36.03 11.23
CA ILE A 613 22.41 -36.96 10.33
C ILE A 613 23.23 -37.97 11.15
N CYS A 614 24.02 -37.49 12.11
CA CYS A 614 24.89 -38.33 12.94
C CYS A 614 24.11 -39.34 13.80
N VAL A 615 22.99 -38.92 14.40
CA VAL A 615 22.22 -39.78 15.31
C VAL A 615 21.22 -40.67 14.58
N ASN A 616 20.42 -40.10 13.67
CA ASN A 616 19.24 -40.80 13.14
C ASN A 616 19.50 -41.53 11.82
N LEU A 617 20.50 -41.11 11.04
CA LEU A 617 20.89 -41.80 9.80
C LEU A 617 22.01 -42.83 9.99
N GLY A 618 22.47 -43.04 11.24
CA GLY A 618 23.43 -44.10 11.57
C GLY A 618 24.79 -43.94 10.91
N VAL A 619 25.27 -42.70 10.77
CA VAL A 619 26.62 -42.43 10.25
C VAL A 619 27.65 -42.96 11.25
N GLY A 620 28.36 -44.03 10.87
CA GLY A 620 29.44 -44.61 11.67
C GLY A 620 30.69 -43.72 11.71
N ALA A 621 31.62 -44.05 12.61
CA ALA A 621 32.86 -43.29 12.81
C ALA A 621 33.66 -43.08 11.52
N ASP A 622 33.77 -44.09 10.66
CA ASP A 622 34.52 -44.02 9.39
C ASP A 622 33.88 -43.07 8.37
N ALA A 623 32.54 -43.06 8.31
CA ALA A 623 31.81 -42.17 7.41
C ALA A 623 31.89 -40.71 7.88
N PHE A 624 31.91 -40.47 9.19
CA PHE A 624 32.15 -39.14 9.75
C PHE A 624 33.60 -38.70 9.52
N ALA A 625 34.59 -39.57 9.77
CA ALA A 625 36.00 -39.29 9.50
C ALA A 625 36.24 -38.96 8.00
N THR A 626 35.52 -39.64 7.11
CA THR A 626 35.53 -39.35 5.67
C THR A 626 34.90 -37.99 5.36
N ALA A 627 33.80 -37.62 6.04
CA ALA A 627 33.14 -36.33 5.84
C ALA A 627 33.98 -35.14 6.32
N VAL A 628 34.76 -35.33 7.38
CA VAL A 628 35.69 -34.34 7.95
C VAL A 628 37.03 -34.33 7.19
N LYS A 629 37.29 -35.28 6.29
CA LYS A 629 38.52 -35.35 5.48
C LYS A 629 38.71 -34.06 4.67
N GLY A 630 39.63 -33.21 5.13
CA GLY A 630 39.90 -31.87 4.57
C GLY A 630 39.56 -30.69 5.49
N ILE A 631 38.96 -30.94 6.66
CA ILE A 631 38.83 -29.98 7.76
C ILE A 631 39.77 -30.46 8.88
N PRO A 632 40.73 -29.66 9.34
CA PRO A 632 41.53 -30.03 10.51
C PRO A 632 40.62 -30.20 11.74
N ASP A 633 40.76 -31.30 12.48
CA ASP A 633 39.92 -31.59 13.66
C ASP A 633 39.88 -30.42 14.66
N LEU A 634 41.03 -29.77 14.86
CA LEU A 634 41.17 -28.61 15.74
C LEU A 634 40.38 -27.39 15.25
N VAL A 635 40.19 -27.21 13.93
CA VAL A 635 39.40 -26.10 13.37
C VAL A 635 37.92 -26.28 13.69
N LEU A 636 37.38 -27.50 13.51
CA LEU A 636 35.98 -27.79 13.84
C LEU A 636 35.72 -27.65 15.35
N VAL A 637 36.64 -28.15 16.18
CA VAL A 637 36.54 -28.08 17.64
C VAL A 637 36.64 -26.63 18.14
N ASN A 638 37.61 -25.85 17.65
CA ASN A 638 37.71 -24.42 17.96
C ASN A 638 36.46 -23.68 17.51
N ARG A 639 35.92 -24.03 16.33
CA ARG A 639 34.73 -23.38 15.83
C ARG A 639 33.50 -23.64 16.72
N LEU A 640 33.33 -24.86 17.21
CA LEU A 640 32.26 -25.18 18.15
C LEU A 640 32.40 -24.40 19.45
N LYS A 641 33.63 -24.21 19.95
CA LYS A 641 33.87 -23.31 21.08
C LYS A 641 33.49 -21.87 20.74
N ASP A 642 33.93 -21.32 19.62
CA ASP A 642 33.62 -19.94 19.23
C ASP A 642 32.10 -19.68 19.17
N ILE A 643 31.33 -20.67 18.68
CA ILE A 643 29.87 -20.63 18.68
C ILE A 643 29.33 -20.60 20.11
N VAL A 644 29.85 -21.43 21.00
CA VAL A 644 29.44 -21.45 22.42
C VAL A 644 29.79 -20.13 23.13
N ASP A 645 31.02 -19.64 22.96
CA ASP A 645 31.50 -18.40 23.59
C ASP A 645 30.70 -17.19 23.11
N THR A 646 30.48 -17.07 21.80
CA THR A 646 29.72 -15.93 21.26
C THR A 646 28.24 -16.01 21.65
N CYS A 647 27.67 -17.21 21.77
CA CYS A 647 26.31 -17.40 22.29
C CYS A 647 26.19 -16.90 23.73
N MET A 648 27.19 -17.21 24.58
CA MET A 648 27.27 -16.74 25.97
C MET A 648 27.43 -15.22 26.09
N GLU A 649 28.26 -14.62 25.24
CA GLU A 649 28.45 -13.16 25.20
C GLU A 649 27.17 -12.42 24.81
N ARG A 650 26.29 -13.01 23.99
CA ARG A 650 24.99 -12.43 23.64
C ARG A 650 23.98 -12.53 24.77
N LEU A 651 23.93 -13.66 25.46
CA LEU A 651 23.03 -13.86 26.61
C LEU A 651 23.33 -12.87 27.74
N SER A 652 24.62 -12.56 27.97
CA SER A 652 25.00 -11.59 28.97
C SER A 652 24.66 -10.14 28.58
N ARG A 653 24.52 -9.84 27.29
CA ARG A 653 24.15 -8.51 26.77
C ARG A 653 22.64 -8.29 26.61
N ASN A 654 21.87 -9.30 26.20
CA ASN A 654 20.47 -9.16 25.80
C ASN A 654 19.50 -9.63 26.91
N SER A 655 19.37 -8.84 27.98
CA SER A 655 18.47 -9.15 29.10
C SER A 655 16.98 -8.86 28.87
N CYS A 656 16.53 -8.55 27.64
CA CYS A 656 15.17 -7.99 27.44
C CYS A 656 14.34 -8.48 26.23
N MET A 657 14.78 -9.45 25.42
CA MET A 657 14.00 -9.94 24.26
C MET A 657 13.78 -11.45 24.30
N ASP A 658 12.54 -11.89 24.55
CA ASP A 658 12.16 -13.30 24.78
C ASP A 658 12.49 -14.26 23.63
N GLY A 659 12.53 -13.80 22.37
CA GLY A 659 12.71 -14.67 21.20
C GLY A 659 14.16 -15.08 20.86
N GLU A 660 15.16 -14.28 21.24
CA GLU A 660 16.57 -14.59 20.94
C GLU A 660 17.16 -15.61 21.92
N ASN A 661 16.67 -15.61 23.15
CA ASN A 661 17.11 -16.54 24.21
C ASN A 661 16.74 -18.00 23.89
N ASP A 662 15.57 -18.22 23.27
CA ASP A 662 15.14 -19.55 22.81
C ASP A 662 16.07 -20.11 21.73
N ILE A 663 16.50 -19.27 20.79
CA ILE A 663 17.43 -19.66 19.72
C ILE A 663 18.79 -19.99 20.31
N ALA A 664 19.29 -19.16 21.23
CA ALA A 664 20.54 -19.40 21.95
C ALA A 664 20.52 -20.76 22.68
N LEU A 665 19.44 -21.08 23.39
CA LEU A 665 19.28 -22.37 24.06
C LEU A 665 19.30 -23.55 23.09
N MET A 666 18.62 -23.44 21.95
CA MET A 666 18.63 -24.48 20.91
C MET A 666 20.04 -24.72 20.36
N ILE A 667 20.81 -23.65 20.09
CA ILE A 667 22.18 -23.75 19.59
C ILE A 667 23.09 -24.40 20.63
N MET A 668 22.97 -24.01 21.90
CA MET A 668 23.75 -24.62 22.99
C MET A 668 23.46 -26.11 23.14
N LYS A 669 22.18 -26.51 23.11
CA LYS A 669 21.80 -27.93 23.16
C LYS A 669 22.34 -28.70 21.96
N ALA A 670 22.28 -28.14 20.76
CA ALA A 670 22.81 -28.77 19.54
C ALA A 670 24.34 -28.92 19.60
N ALA A 671 25.07 -27.88 20.03
CA ALA A 671 26.52 -27.91 20.19
C ALA A 671 26.96 -28.93 21.26
N ALA A 672 26.30 -28.95 22.42
CA ALA A 672 26.57 -29.92 23.49
C ALA A 672 26.33 -31.36 23.02
N LYS A 673 25.21 -31.59 22.30
CA LYS A 673 24.87 -32.90 21.72
C LYS A 673 25.91 -33.37 20.71
N LEU A 674 26.34 -32.49 19.81
CA LEU A 674 27.35 -32.80 18.80
C LEU A 674 28.71 -33.09 19.44
N ALA A 675 29.15 -32.28 20.40
CA ALA A 675 30.40 -32.50 21.14
C ALA A 675 30.39 -33.86 21.87
N THR A 676 29.30 -34.15 22.58
CA THR A 676 29.12 -35.44 23.27
C THR A 676 29.21 -36.61 22.28
N TRP A 677 28.54 -36.49 21.14
CA TRP A 677 28.54 -37.54 20.11
C TRP A 677 29.94 -37.76 19.52
N MET A 678 30.67 -36.68 19.18
CA MET A 678 32.04 -36.75 18.67
C MET A 678 32.99 -37.43 19.67
N MET A 679 32.87 -37.08 20.96
CA MET A 679 33.66 -37.69 22.03
C MET A 679 33.36 -39.18 22.23
N LYS A 680 32.09 -39.60 22.10
CA LYS A 680 31.70 -41.01 22.18
C LYS A 680 32.22 -41.83 21.00
N MET A 681 32.26 -41.23 19.81
CA MET A 681 32.66 -41.92 18.59
C MET A 681 34.18 -42.11 18.51
N ASN A 682 34.97 -41.12 18.93
CA ASN A 682 36.43 -41.22 18.92
C ASN A 682 37.06 -40.46 20.10
N HIS A 683 37.81 -41.19 20.93
CA HIS A 683 38.54 -40.67 22.08
C HIS A 683 39.57 -39.57 21.75
N HIS A 684 39.99 -39.46 20.48
CA HIS A 684 40.86 -38.36 20.04
C HIS A 684 40.18 -36.99 20.12
N TYR A 685 38.86 -36.91 19.93
CA TYR A 685 38.13 -35.63 20.09
C TYR A 685 38.08 -35.18 21.54
N ILE A 686 38.11 -36.10 22.51
CA ILE A 686 38.15 -35.74 23.93
C ILE A 686 39.41 -34.93 24.23
N THR A 687 40.57 -35.31 23.69
CA THR A 687 41.81 -34.53 23.87
C THR A 687 41.72 -33.13 23.26
N HIS A 688 41.17 -32.99 22.05
CA HIS A 688 41.01 -31.68 21.39
C HIS A 688 40.01 -30.77 22.12
N PHE A 689 38.88 -31.31 22.54
CA PHE A 689 37.88 -30.54 23.28
C PHE A 689 38.38 -30.13 24.68
N CYS A 690 39.24 -30.95 25.31
CA CYS A 690 39.92 -30.58 26.55
C CYS A 690 40.94 -29.45 26.33
N GLN A 691 41.74 -29.47 25.25
CA GLN A 691 42.68 -28.38 24.93
C GLN A 691 41.98 -27.03 24.73
N VAL A 692 40.72 -27.07 24.31
CA VAL A 692 39.92 -25.90 23.93
C VAL A 692 38.98 -25.46 25.08
N ASN A 693 39.00 -26.13 26.24
CA ASN A 693 38.18 -25.84 27.44
C ASN A 693 36.67 -25.78 27.18
N ILE A 694 36.13 -26.56 26.23
CA ILE A 694 34.70 -26.48 25.90
C ILE A 694 33.80 -26.91 27.07
N LEU A 695 34.28 -27.80 27.94
CA LEU A 695 33.51 -28.33 29.07
C LEU A 695 33.19 -27.21 30.07
N GLU A 696 34.18 -26.38 30.42
CA GLU A 696 34.02 -25.22 31.30
C GLU A 696 33.00 -24.24 30.72
N LYS A 697 33.10 -23.96 29.41
CA LYS A 697 32.16 -23.08 28.70
C LYS A 697 30.74 -23.60 28.66
N LEU A 698 30.57 -24.92 28.51
CA LEU A 698 29.26 -25.57 28.54
C LEU A 698 28.67 -25.61 29.96
N GLU A 699 29.50 -25.74 31.00
CA GLU A 699 29.08 -25.63 32.41
C GLU A 699 28.62 -24.19 32.73
N ASP A 700 29.39 -23.18 32.32
CA ASP A 700 29.02 -21.76 32.44
C ASP A 700 27.67 -21.48 31.77
N ALA A 701 27.47 -22.00 30.56
CA ALA A 701 26.22 -21.85 29.82
C ALA A 701 25.04 -22.56 30.46
N THR A 702 25.28 -23.73 31.06
CA THR A 702 24.25 -24.46 31.82
C THR A 702 23.74 -23.61 32.99
N ASN A 703 24.64 -22.95 33.70
CA ASN A 703 24.29 -22.08 34.83
C ASN A 703 23.55 -20.82 34.35
N ALA A 704 24.01 -20.17 33.28
CA ALA A 704 23.38 -18.98 32.73
C ALA A 704 21.97 -19.25 32.17
N MET A 705 21.74 -20.43 31.56
CA MET A 705 20.47 -20.78 30.93
C MET A 705 19.50 -21.58 31.82
N ALA A 706 19.85 -21.88 33.07
CA ALA A 706 19.07 -22.79 33.92
C ALA A 706 17.59 -22.37 34.05
N LYS A 707 17.33 -21.06 34.26
CA LYS A 707 15.96 -20.51 34.37
C LYS A 707 15.19 -20.59 33.05
N LEU A 708 15.87 -20.35 31.93
CA LEU A 708 15.26 -20.39 30.60
C LEU A 708 14.92 -21.82 30.19
N ASP A 709 15.81 -22.78 30.46
CA ASP A 709 15.59 -24.21 30.20
C ASP A 709 14.44 -24.75 31.06
N GLU A 710 14.32 -24.29 32.31
CA GLU A 710 13.19 -24.62 33.21
C GLU A 710 11.87 -24.00 32.72
N TYR A 711 11.89 -22.73 32.30
CA TYR A 711 10.73 -22.05 31.73
C TYR A 711 10.23 -22.73 30.45
N MET A 712 11.14 -23.15 29.56
CA MET A 712 10.82 -23.91 28.35
C MET A 712 10.17 -25.26 28.66
N ILE A 713 10.57 -25.92 29.75
CA ILE A 713 9.96 -27.19 30.20
C ILE A 713 8.55 -26.93 30.74
N LEU A 714 8.36 -25.89 31.54
CA LEU A 714 7.07 -25.54 32.15
C LEU A 714 6.03 -25.08 31.12
N THR A 715 6.46 -24.37 30.07
CA THR A 715 5.58 -23.89 28.99
C THR A 715 5.33 -24.93 27.89
N GLY A 716 5.97 -26.11 27.96
CA GLY A 716 5.83 -27.16 26.95
C GLY A 716 6.45 -26.76 25.60
N GLY A 717 7.58 -26.05 25.64
CA GLY A 717 8.41 -25.73 24.47
C GLY A 717 8.73 -26.97 23.64
N CYS A 718 9.06 -26.81 22.36
CA CYS A 718 9.05 -27.89 21.37
C CYS A 718 9.78 -29.18 21.85
N PRO A 719 9.10 -30.34 21.91
CA PRO A 719 9.74 -31.59 22.26
C PRO A 719 10.68 -32.01 21.11
N ASP A 720 11.97 -32.14 21.42
CA ASP A 720 12.86 -33.01 20.65
C ASP A 720 12.14 -34.35 20.49
N GLY A 721 12.07 -34.88 19.26
CA GLY A 721 11.20 -36.00 18.84
C GLY A 721 11.33 -37.34 19.62
N SER A 722 12.08 -37.36 20.72
CA SER A 722 12.16 -38.45 21.71
C SER A 722 11.05 -38.41 22.78
N GLY A 723 10.29 -37.32 22.89
CA GLY A 723 9.23 -37.20 23.92
C GLY A 723 9.74 -37.01 25.35
N ARG A 724 11.05 -36.78 25.55
CA ARG A 724 11.63 -36.29 26.81
C ARG A 724 12.39 -35.00 26.55
N HIS A 725 12.05 -33.94 27.27
CA HIS A 725 12.90 -32.75 27.33
C HIS A 725 14.22 -33.13 27.99
N GLU A 726 15.28 -33.25 27.19
CA GLU A 726 16.64 -33.34 27.70
C GLU A 726 17.09 -31.95 28.16
N LYS A 727 17.43 -31.85 29.44
CA LYS A 727 17.97 -30.63 30.03
C LYS A 727 19.39 -30.40 29.53
N LEU A 728 19.79 -29.13 29.33
CA LEU A 728 21.17 -28.81 28.99
C LEU A 728 22.14 -29.39 30.04
N SER A 729 21.79 -29.32 31.32
CA SER A 729 22.57 -29.91 32.42
C SER A 729 22.79 -31.42 32.29
N SER A 730 21.81 -32.17 31.79
CA SER A 730 21.97 -33.61 31.54
C SER A 730 22.95 -33.91 30.40
N LEU A 731 22.95 -33.07 29.36
CA LEU A 731 23.88 -33.20 28.23
C LEU A 731 25.30 -32.88 28.66
N VAL A 732 25.50 -31.78 29.38
CA VAL A 732 26.81 -31.35 29.87
C VAL A 732 27.38 -32.34 30.89
N LYS A 733 26.53 -32.95 31.74
CA LYS A 733 26.95 -34.07 32.60
C LYS A 733 27.48 -35.24 31.78
N GLY A 734 26.82 -35.60 30.68
CA GLY A 734 27.29 -36.64 29.76
C GLY A 734 28.67 -36.34 29.16
N VAL A 735 28.95 -35.08 28.82
CA VAL A 735 30.29 -34.63 28.38
C VAL A 735 31.31 -34.81 29.51
N LYS A 736 30.97 -34.38 30.73
CA LYS A 736 31.84 -34.46 31.92
C LYS A 736 32.22 -35.90 32.26
N ASP A 737 31.27 -36.82 32.19
CA ASP A 737 31.49 -38.23 32.49
C ASP A 737 32.49 -38.86 31.50
N LEU A 738 32.41 -38.52 30.21
CA LEU A 738 33.33 -39.00 29.17
C LEU A 738 34.76 -38.45 29.36
N VAL A 739 34.88 -37.16 29.69
CA VAL A 739 36.18 -36.54 29.98
C VAL A 739 36.82 -37.19 31.20
N SER A 740 36.02 -37.41 32.26
CA SER A 740 36.48 -38.04 33.51
C SER A 740 36.92 -39.49 33.29
N GLN A 741 36.18 -40.26 32.48
CA GLN A 741 36.55 -41.63 32.11
C GLN A 741 37.89 -41.69 31.36
N GLN A 742 38.16 -40.73 30.46
CA GLN A 742 39.42 -40.69 29.73
C GLN A 742 40.59 -40.29 30.63
N GLN A 743 40.41 -39.33 31.53
CA GLN A 743 41.44 -38.95 32.51
C GLN A 743 41.78 -40.11 33.45
N ALA A 744 40.79 -40.86 33.92
CA ALA A 744 40.99 -42.07 34.72
C ALA A 744 41.74 -43.16 33.92
N CYS A 745 41.37 -43.40 32.67
CA CYS A 745 42.07 -44.34 31.78
C CYS A 745 43.51 -43.91 31.46
N ALA A 746 43.78 -42.62 31.30
CA ALA A 746 45.12 -42.09 31.09
C ALA A 746 45.99 -42.25 32.34
N HIS A 747 45.42 -42.03 33.52
CA HIS A 747 46.13 -42.20 34.79
C HIS A 747 46.47 -43.68 35.07
N ILE A 748 45.58 -44.61 34.71
CA ILE A 748 45.84 -46.06 34.79
C ILE A 748 46.94 -46.48 33.79
N ARG A 749 46.95 -45.94 32.56
CA ARG A 749 48.02 -46.20 31.57
C ARG A 749 49.39 -45.59 31.92
N GLN A 750 49.45 -44.65 32.86
CA GLN A 750 50.72 -44.13 33.39
C GLN A 750 51.23 -44.93 34.59
N ILE A 751 50.36 -45.73 35.22
CA ILE A 751 50.68 -46.58 36.38
C ILE A 751 51.12 -47.99 35.93
N VAL A 752 50.63 -48.47 34.78
CA VAL A 752 51.10 -49.67 34.07
C VAL A 752 52.27 -49.29 33.17
#